data_AF-A0A934CU69-F1
#
_entry.id   AF-A0A934CU69-F1
#
_cell.length_a   1.000
_cell.length_b   1.000
_cell.length_c   1.000
_cell.angle_alpha   90.00
_cell.angle_beta   90.00
_cell.angle_gamma   90.00
#
_symmetry.space_group_name_H-M   'P 1'
#
loop_
_entity.id
_entity.type
_entity.pdbx_description
1 polymer ?
#
loop_
_entity_poly.entity_id
_entity_poly.type
_entity_poly.pdbx_seq_one_letter_code
_entity_poly.pdbx_strand_id
1 'polypeptide(L)'
;MKLNADKPHLWKADVERSIDFYNDWFLRFAPTTYRTQRKVRTKEVREAFDLTDNLRTITPECLMENPGVLPMLRMITAPPIARDRLMGLSRTGRNLIKSMEGNDERLCRIPPKMRRNEIYEALSRICDIILELTDHELFPWLDGKHQPGAEELERAAMVVADRLCGAASDPIIRNAQERRQLQSLKKWLTARGYSEVRPDSVKTYGDLAPMTFAFRLNIPVGKGDNKTIIPVDCAIQPRNAGKGDVPILIEAKSAGDATNTNKRRKEEAQKYSQLKANFGEGVKYILLLCGYFEAGYLGYEASEGIDWVWEHRIGDLEPLLGGRLQKKSPESVREEVVDYKTDYSLTEKTRFEQQRIIDQRKTAEERNKRGQFSTPFGLAEEIVRSSIKHLPEFAPVRFMEPAVGTGVFFSALLKSMNGRKLEEAVGIEIDSAYAEVAQRLWFGNKLTVIVSDFLDFACLPENEGRFNLLCTNPPYVRHHHMEPAEKRKLQDEVFRRRGLTVSGLSGLYVYFVLLSHNILSDNAVASWLIPSEFLYVNYGKALRDYLLHHVTLLDIHQFDPEDVQFDDALVSSCVITYRKNRPSGDSSISYSFGGTMANPHVEKTIEAVELDSSNKWIFRSGRLGGNGGEHALRLGHLFDIKRGLATGANSFFILTEENAREYGIPPEFLRPILPSPRFLKDAVISADEAGLPNIERRLFLLDCPEPPETVKERYPGLWAYLETGRERGIVDTYLCSNRKVWYFQERREPALFLATYMGRSEGEKRCPLHFYLNFSKAVVTNVFLNLYPKPFLLKLLNGSYDRTLELLRSLQAITCAQMVDGGRSYGGGLHKLEPREMGNVVLRSVPAWLVVEFEEQLVLI
;
A
#
# COMPACT_ATOMS: atom_id res chain seq x y z
N MET A 1 -6.45 0.97 -43.50
CA MET A 1 -5.45 1.46 -42.53
C MET A 1 -5.68 0.70 -41.23
N LYS A 2 -4.63 0.09 -40.69
CA LYS A 2 -4.63 -0.53 -39.37
C LYS A 2 -4.12 0.46 -38.32
N LEU A 3 -4.61 0.38 -37.09
CA LEU A 3 -4.31 1.29 -35.99
C LEU A 3 -3.14 0.77 -35.16
N ASN A 4 -3.27 -0.43 -34.59
CA ASN A 4 -2.24 -1.06 -33.76
C ASN A 4 -1.96 -2.52 -34.12
N ALA A 5 -2.87 -3.18 -34.85
CA ALA A 5 -2.72 -4.58 -35.25
C ALA A 5 -1.54 -4.87 -36.19
N ASP A 6 -0.94 -3.87 -36.83
CA ASP A 6 0.26 -3.99 -37.68
C ASP A 6 1.55 -3.49 -37.01
N LYS A 7 1.51 -3.22 -35.69
CA LYS A 7 2.64 -2.66 -34.93
C LYS A 7 3.13 -3.60 -33.83
N PRO A 8 3.55 -4.84 -34.15
CA PRO A 8 3.96 -5.83 -33.14
C PRO A 8 5.14 -5.38 -32.28
N HIS A 9 6.02 -4.53 -32.83
CA HIS A 9 7.14 -3.93 -32.10
C HIS A 9 6.69 -3.00 -30.95
N LEU A 10 5.46 -2.49 -30.96
CA LEU A 10 4.90 -1.65 -29.88
C LEU A 10 4.08 -2.43 -28.86
N TRP A 11 3.62 -3.64 -29.21
CA TRP A 11 2.66 -4.38 -28.38
C TRP A 11 3.15 -4.60 -26.96
N LYS A 12 4.41 -5.02 -26.77
CA LYS A 12 4.95 -5.27 -25.44
C LYS A 12 4.90 -4.01 -24.55
N ALA A 13 5.40 -2.89 -25.06
CA ALA A 13 5.43 -1.63 -24.31
C ALA A 13 4.03 -1.03 -24.09
N ASP A 14 3.10 -1.23 -25.03
CA ASP A 14 1.71 -0.80 -24.87
C ASP A 14 0.96 -1.66 -23.85
N VAL A 15 1.25 -2.96 -23.79
CA VAL A 15 0.68 -3.90 -22.80
C VAL A 15 1.16 -3.54 -21.40
N GLU A 16 2.46 -3.33 -21.21
CA GLU A 16 3.03 -2.90 -19.92
C GLU A 16 2.38 -1.59 -19.44
N ARG A 17 2.29 -0.58 -20.31
CA ARG A 17 1.59 0.69 -19.98
C ARG A 17 0.11 0.50 -19.70
N SER A 18 -0.55 -0.42 -20.40
CA SER A 18 -1.95 -0.70 -20.15
C SER A 18 -2.18 -1.43 -18.83
N ILE A 19 -1.25 -2.29 -18.41
CA ILE A 19 -1.26 -2.97 -17.13
C ILE A 19 -1.05 -1.94 -16.02
N ASP A 20 -0.06 -1.07 -16.13
CA ASP A 20 0.19 -0.01 -15.14
C ASP A 20 -1.02 0.93 -15.00
N PHE A 21 -1.62 1.32 -16.14
CA PHE A 21 -2.81 2.18 -16.16
C PHE A 21 -4.04 1.51 -15.53
N TYR A 22 -4.17 0.18 -15.67
CA TYR A 22 -5.22 -0.59 -15.00
C TYR A 22 -4.92 -0.74 -13.50
N ASN A 23 -3.68 -1.07 -13.13
CA ASN A 23 -3.26 -1.31 -11.75
C ASN A 23 -3.36 -0.04 -10.91
N ASP A 24 -2.96 1.13 -11.43
CA ASP A 24 -3.11 2.42 -10.74
C ASP A 24 -4.59 2.70 -10.42
N TRP A 25 -5.48 2.50 -11.39
CA TRP A 25 -6.91 2.64 -11.16
C TRP A 25 -7.44 1.60 -10.16
N PHE A 26 -7.03 0.34 -10.30
CA PHE A 26 -7.47 -0.76 -9.45
C PHE A 26 -7.06 -0.53 -7.99
N LEU A 27 -5.80 -0.13 -7.75
CA LEU A 27 -5.27 0.14 -6.41
C LEU A 27 -5.98 1.31 -5.72
N ARG A 28 -6.44 2.32 -6.47
CA ARG A 28 -7.22 3.45 -5.92
C ARG A 28 -8.71 3.11 -5.72
N PHE A 29 -9.31 2.42 -6.69
CA PHE A 29 -10.75 2.16 -6.73
C PHE A 29 -11.14 0.95 -5.89
N ALA A 30 -10.46 -0.19 -6.06
CA ALA A 30 -10.88 -1.47 -5.48
C ALA A 30 -10.94 -1.44 -3.94
N PRO A 31 -9.94 -0.94 -3.18
CA PRO A 31 -10.01 -0.93 -1.72
C PRO A 31 -11.14 -0.04 -1.20
N THR A 32 -11.31 1.14 -1.78
CA THR A 32 -12.34 2.12 -1.37
C THR A 32 -13.74 1.58 -1.64
N THR A 33 -13.97 1.03 -2.84
CA THR A 33 -15.24 0.41 -3.20
C THR A 33 -15.52 -0.83 -2.36
N TYR A 34 -14.52 -1.68 -2.12
CA TYR A 34 -14.67 -2.86 -1.27
C TYR A 34 -15.05 -2.47 0.16
N ARG A 35 -14.35 -1.51 0.77
CA ARG A 35 -14.67 -1.01 2.13
C ARG A 35 -16.07 -0.39 2.21
N THR A 36 -16.46 0.39 1.20
CA THR A 36 -17.79 1.03 1.15
C THR A 36 -18.88 -0.01 1.03
N GLN A 37 -18.71 -0.97 0.12
CA GLN A 37 -19.63 -2.09 -0.04
C GLN A 37 -19.69 -2.94 1.23
N ARG A 38 -18.56 -3.21 1.88
CA ARG A 38 -18.53 -3.97 3.14
C ARG A 38 -19.38 -3.31 4.22
N LYS A 39 -19.32 -1.98 4.35
CA LYS A 39 -20.18 -1.24 5.29
C LYS A 39 -21.67 -1.42 4.96
N VAL A 40 -22.05 -1.31 3.69
CA VAL A 40 -23.44 -1.51 3.25
C VAL A 40 -23.89 -2.95 3.48
N ARG A 41 -23.09 -3.95 3.06
CA ARG A 41 -23.40 -5.37 3.25
C ARG A 41 -23.45 -5.76 4.72
N THR A 42 -22.61 -5.18 5.58
CA THR A 42 -22.66 -5.42 7.03
C THR A 42 -24.02 -4.99 7.58
N LYS A 43 -24.56 -3.85 7.12
CA LYS A 43 -25.89 -3.41 7.52
C LYS A 43 -26.99 -4.36 7.04
N GLU A 44 -26.95 -4.76 5.77
CA GLU A 44 -27.91 -5.72 5.20
C GLU A 44 -27.86 -7.10 5.89
N VAL A 45 -26.66 -7.56 6.27
CA VAL A 45 -26.49 -8.82 7.01
C VAL A 45 -27.10 -8.72 8.41
N ARG A 46 -26.94 -7.59 9.11
CA ARG A 46 -27.58 -7.39 10.41
C ARG A 46 -29.10 -7.37 10.30
N GLU A 47 -29.64 -6.64 9.32
CA GLU A 47 -31.08 -6.65 9.03
C GLU A 47 -31.57 -8.08 8.74
N ALA A 48 -30.79 -8.88 8.01
CA ALA A 48 -31.12 -10.27 7.74
C ALA A 48 -30.99 -11.19 8.97
N PHE A 49 -30.07 -10.91 9.90
CA PHE A 49 -30.03 -11.60 11.20
C PHE A 49 -31.28 -11.28 12.02
N ASP A 50 -31.72 -10.02 12.07
CA ASP A 50 -32.95 -9.65 12.77
C ASP A 50 -34.18 -10.37 12.18
N LEU A 51 -34.29 -10.42 10.84
CA LEU A 51 -35.38 -11.09 10.14
C LEU A 51 -35.41 -12.63 10.32
N THR A 52 -34.28 -13.22 10.70
CA THR A 52 -34.14 -14.68 10.87
C THR A 52 -34.00 -15.10 12.34
N ASP A 53 -34.28 -14.20 13.29
CA ASP A 53 -33.96 -14.37 14.71
C ASP A 53 -32.53 -14.93 14.91
N ASN A 54 -31.55 -14.21 14.39
CA ASN A 54 -30.13 -14.57 14.42
C ASN A 54 -29.89 -15.99 13.88
N LEU A 55 -30.46 -16.29 12.71
CA LEU A 55 -30.38 -17.58 12.01
C LEU A 55 -31.13 -18.75 12.67
N ARG A 56 -31.87 -18.54 13.77
CA ARG A 56 -32.68 -19.60 14.39
C ARG A 56 -33.97 -19.90 13.63
N THR A 57 -34.44 -18.94 12.84
CA THR A 57 -35.70 -19.02 12.08
C THR A 57 -35.42 -18.96 10.59
N ILE A 58 -34.78 -20.02 10.06
CA ILE A 58 -34.57 -20.20 8.61
C ILE A 58 -35.64 -21.19 8.10
N THR A 59 -36.86 -20.68 7.88
CA THR A 59 -38.00 -21.48 7.42
C THR A 59 -38.50 -21.03 6.04
N PRO A 60 -39.28 -21.87 5.33
CA PRO A 60 -39.91 -21.48 4.06
C PRO A 60 -40.74 -20.20 4.17
N GLU A 61 -41.46 -20.00 5.28
CA GLU A 61 -42.27 -18.79 5.53
C GLU A 61 -41.40 -17.55 5.60
N CYS A 62 -40.31 -17.60 6.37
CA CYS A 62 -39.34 -16.50 6.47
C CYS A 62 -38.78 -16.13 5.09
N LEU A 63 -38.44 -17.11 4.25
CA LEU A 63 -37.93 -16.88 2.89
C LEU A 63 -39.00 -16.39 1.90
N MET A 64 -40.27 -16.74 2.11
CA MET A 64 -41.38 -16.22 1.31
C MET A 64 -41.65 -14.74 1.61
N GLU A 65 -41.59 -14.36 2.88
CA GLU A 65 -41.77 -12.98 3.34
C GLU A 65 -40.56 -12.11 3.03
N ASN A 66 -39.36 -12.67 3.17
CA ASN A 66 -38.08 -11.96 3.05
C ASN A 66 -37.15 -12.62 2.01
N PRO A 67 -37.53 -12.68 0.72
CA PRO A 67 -36.76 -13.39 -0.30
C PRO A 67 -35.34 -12.83 -0.49
N GLY A 68 -35.12 -11.55 -0.17
CA GLY A 68 -33.83 -10.87 -0.23
C GLY A 68 -32.80 -11.34 0.79
N VAL A 69 -33.16 -12.21 1.74
CA VAL A 69 -32.25 -12.80 2.73
C VAL A 69 -31.43 -13.95 2.15
N LEU A 70 -31.91 -14.60 1.09
CA LEU A 70 -31.27 -15.77 0.47
C LEU A 70 -29.78 -15.57 0.05
N PRO A 71 -29.37 -14.43 -0.55
CA PRO A 71 -27.96 -14.17 -0.86
C PRO A 71 -27.05 -14.26 0.39
N MET A 72 -27.53 -13.73 1.52
CA MET A 72 -26.82 -13.76 2.80
C MET A 72 -26.72 -15.18 3.33
N LEU A 73 -27.82 -15.93 3.31
CA LEU A 73 -27.83 -17.32 3.82
C LEU A 73 -26.93 -18.27 3.01
N ARG A 74 -26.59 -17.95 1.76
CA ARG A 74 -25.55 -18.72 1.06
C ARG A 74 -24.15 -18.50 1.61
N MET A 75 -23.91 -17.35 2.24
CA MET A 75 -22.59 -16.96 2.76
C MET A 75 -22.36 -17.39 4.21
N ILE A 76 -23.40 -17.84 4.93
CA ILE A 76 -23.26 -18.43 6.27
C ILE A 76 -22.76 -19.88 6.23
N THR A 77 -22.74 -20.52 5.06
CA THR A 77 -22.32 -21.93 4.95
C THR A 77 -20.79 -22.08 4.94
N ALA A 78 -20.29 -23.26 5.34
CA ALA A 78 -18.88 -23.64 5.28
C ALA A 78 -18.69 -24.86 4.34
N PRO A 79 -18.18 -24.68 3.10
CA PRO A 79 -17.81 -23.41 2.47
C PRO A 79 -19.03 -22.61 1.99
N PRO A 80 -18.87 -21.29 1.70
CA PRO A 80 -19.93 -20.48 1.08
C PRO A 80 -20.42 -21.08 -0.24
N ILE A 81 -21.74 -21.20 -0.41
CA ILE A 81 -22.31 -21.92 -1.55
C ILE A 81 -22.65 -20.99 -2.72
N ALA A 82 -22.16 -21.29 -3.92
CA ALA A 82 -22.53 -20.53 -5.13
C ALA A 82 -24.00 -20.79 -5.55
N ARG A 83 -24.62 -19.83 -6.23
CA ARG A 83 -26.03 -19.91 -6.70
C ARG A 83 -26.31 -21.19 -7.49
N ASP A 84 -25.45 -21.52 -8.46
CA ASP A 84 -25.61 -22.72 -9.30
C ASP A 84 -25.45 -24.02 -8.50
N ARG A 85 -24.58 -24.01 -7.49
CA ARG A 85 -24.39 -25.15 -6.60
C ARG A 85 -25.62 -25.38 -5.72
N LEU A 86 -26.21 -24.32 -5.17
CA LEU A 86 -27.44 -24.38 -4.39
C LEU A 86 -28.62 -24.87 -5.24
N MET A 87 -28.76 -24.40 -6.48
CA MET A 87 -29.77 -24.90 -7.43
C MET A 87 -29.63 -26.42 -7.64
N GLY A 88 -28.40 -26.90 -7.82
CA GLY A 88 -28.13 -28.33 -8.01
C GLY A 88 -28.42 -29.18 -6.77
N LEU A 89 -28.02 -28.71 -5.58
CA LEU A 89 -28.20 -29.45 -4.32
C LEU A 89 -29.66 -29.49 -3.88
N SER A 90 -30.36 -28.35 -3.94
CA SER A 90 -31.79 -28.27 -3.58
C SER A 90 -32.75 -28.83 -4.63
N ARG A 91 -32.23 -29.18 -5.84
CA ARG A 91 -33.02 -29.59 -7.01
C ARG A 91 -34.15 -28.59 -7.32
N THR A 92 -33.85 -27.30 -7.19
CA THR A 92 -34.84 -26.22 -7.32
C THR A 92 -34.69 -25.48 -8.65
N GLY A 93 -35.83 -25.08 -9.24
CA GLY A 93 -35.88 -24.41 -10.53
C GLY A 93 -35.13 -23.07 -10.54
N ARG A 94 -34.36 -22.84 -11.62
CA ARG A 94 -33.51 -21.65 -11.80
C ARG A 94 -34.23 -20.32 -11.59
N ASN A 95 -35.51 -20.25 -11.95
CA ASN A 95 -36.30 -19.02 -11.87
C ASN A 95 -36.62 -18.59 -10.43
N LEU A 96 -36.77 -19.54 -9.49
CA LEU A 96 -37.10 -19.21 -8.09
C LEU A 96 -35.92 -18.51 -7.42
N ILE A 97 -34.75 -19.15 -7.41
CA ILE A 97 -33.51 -18.57 -6.84
C ILE A 97 -33.12 -17.29 -7.60
N LYS A 98 -33.35 -17.23 -8.93
CA LYS A 98 -33.12 -15.99 -9.70
C LYS A 98 -33.98 -14.82 -9.27
N SER A 99 -35.26 -15.08 -9.01
CA SER A 99 -36.21 -14.06 -8.61
C SER A 99 -35.98 -13.59 -7.16
N MET A 100 -35.58 -14.51 -6.27
CA MET A 100 -35.37 -14.20 -4.86
C MET A 100 -34.14 -13.32 -4.61
N GLU A 101 -33.03 -13.53 -5.33
CA GLU A 101 -31.84 -12.69 -5.12
C GLU A 101 -31.87 -11.37 -5.92
N GLY A 102 -32.83 -11.19 -6.84
CA GLY A 102 -32.96 -9.98 -7.63
C GLY A 102 -31.75 -9.63 -8.52
N ASN A 103 -31.74 -8.40 -9.03
CA ASN A 103 -30.61 -7.70 -9.66
C ASN A 103 -30.87 -6.18 -9.68
N ASP A 104 -29.97 -5.40 -10.26
CA ASP A 104 -30.07 -3.93 -10.34
C ASP A 104 -31.36 -3.41 -11.02
N GLU A 105 -32.03 -4.25 -11.84
CA GLU A 105 -33.25 -3.89 -12.57
C GLU A 105 -34.52 -4.49 -11.95
N ARG A 106 -34.40 -5.47 -11.05
CA ARG A 106 -35.52 -6.24 -10.50
C ARG A 106 -35.31 -6.55 -9.03
N LEU A 107 -36.24 -6.04 -8.22
CA LEU A 107 -36.28 -6.32 -6.78
C LEU A 107 -36.47 -7.80 -6.48
N CYS A 108 -35.89 -8.22 -5.36
CA CYS A 108 -36.04 -9.55 -4.75
C CYS A 108 -37.51 -9.88 -4.52
N ARG A 109 -38.00 -10.98 -5.10
CA ARG A 109 -39.39 -11.40 -4.95
C ARG A 109 -39.59 -12.89 -5.23
N ILE A 110 -40.68 -13.44 -4.72
CA ILE A 110 -41.17 -14.76 -5.14
C ILE A 110 -41.76 -14.69 -6.57
N PRO A 111 -41.52 -15.68 -7.44
CA PRO A 111 -42.08 -15.69 -8.78
C PRO A 111 -43.63 -15.67 -8.76
N PRO A 112 -44.30 -14.69 -9.40
CA PRO A 112 -45.75 -14.52 -9.27
C PRO A 112 -46.57 -15.61 -9.97
N LYS A 113 -45.94 -16.42 -10.83
CA LYS A 113 -46.60 -17.47 -11.63
C LYS A 113 -46.39 -18.89 -11.09
N MET A 114 -45.67 -19.05 -9.98
CA MET A 114 -45.36 -20.36 -9.40
C MET A 114 -46.40 -20.71 -8.33
N ARG A 115 -46.83 -21.98 -8.25
CA ARG A 115 -47.85 -22.39 -7.27
C ARG A 115 -47.28 -22.37 -5.86
N ARG A 116 -48.09 -21.96 -4.88
CA ARG A 116 -47.65 -21.78 -3.49
C ARG A 116 -47.04 -23.06 -2.88
N ASN A 117 -47.63 -24.22 -3.13
CA ASN A 117 -47.11 -25.50 -2.65
C ASN A 117 -45.75 -25.86 -3.27
N GLU A 118 -45.58 -25.59 -4.58
CA GLU A 118 -44.30 -25.83 -5.28
C GLU A 118 -43.19 -24.91 -4.76
N ILE A 119 -43.51 -23.65 -4.44
CA ILE A 119 -42.58 -22.71 -3.81
C ILE A 119 -42.19 -23.23 -2.43
N TYR A 120 -43.16 -23.64 -1.61
CA TYR A 120 -42.93 -24.10 -0.25
C TYR A 120 -42.02 -25.33 -0.19
N GLU A 121 -42.28 -26.34 -1.02
CA GLU A 121 -41.43 -27.53 -1.12
C GLU A 121 -40.02 -27.19 -1.59
N ALA A 122 -39.88 -26.27 -2.55
CA ALA A 122 -38.59 -25.83 -3.05
C ALA A 122 -37.78 -25.05 -2.02
N LEU A 123 -38.44 -24.19 -1.24
CA LEU A 123 -37.82 -23.45 -0.14
C LEU A 123 -37.45 -24.35 1.02
N SER A 124 -38.26 -25.37 1.33
CA SER A 124 -37.94 -26.36 2.36
C SER A 124 -36.60 -27.04 2.06
N ARG A 125 -36.41 -27.52 0.82
CA ARG A 125 -35.13 -28.11 0.40
C ARG A 125 -33.97 -27.11 0.40
N ILE A 126 -34.23 -25.83 0.17
CA ILE A 126 -33.20 -24.79 0.27
C ILE A 126 -32.80 -24.57 1.73
N CYS A 127 -33.77 -24.47 2.64
CA CYS A 127 -33.53 -24.36 4.08
C CYS A 127 -32.73 -25.55 4.60
N ASP A 128 -33.12 -26.79 4.24
CA ASP A 128 -32.44 -28.01 4.67
C ASP A 128 -30.95 -27.99 4.30
N ILE A 129 -30.63 -27.66 3.04
CA ILE A 129 -29.24 -27.57 2.56
C ILE A 129 -28.46 -26.44 3.24
N ILE A 130 -29.09 -25.29 3.47
CA ILE A 130 -28.42 -24.15 4.13
C ILE A 130 -28.11 -24.51 5.59
N LEU A 131 -29.07 -25.09 6.30
CA LEU A 131 -28.91 -25.51 7.70
C LEU A 131 -27.85 -26.61 7.83
N GLU A 132 -27.87 -27.62 6.95
CA GLU A 132 -26.88 -28.71 6.94
C GLU A 132 -25.44 -28.20 6.75
N LEU A 133 -25.27 -27.13 5.96
CA LEU A 133 -23.95 -26.58 5.63
C LEU A 133 -23.58 -25.36 6.46
N THR A 134 -24.37 -24.95 7.46
CA THR A 134 -24.14 -23.74 8.25
C THR A 134 -22.82 -23.82 9.02
N ASP A 135 -22.07 -22.73 9.07
CA ASP A 135 -20.78 -22.63 9.76
C ASP A 135 -20.96 -22.49 11.28
N HIS A 136 -21.16 -23.62 11.97
CA HIS A 136 -21.43 -23.64 13.41
C HIS A 136 -20.29 -23.03 14.27
N GLU A 137 -19.04 -22.98 13.77
CA GLU A 137 -17.95 -22.29 14.45
C GLU A 137 -18.10 -20.76 14.39
N LEU A 138 -18.65 -20.24 13.30
CA LEU A 138 -18.94 -18.81 13.14
C LEU A 138 -20.22 -18.38 13.89
N PHE A 139 -21.15 -19.31 14.12
CA PHE A 139 -22.43 -19.07 14.79
C PHE A 139 -22.63 -19.97 16.02
N PRO A 140 -21.79 -19.86 17.07
CA PRO A 140 -21.77 -20.79 18.20
C PRO A 140 -23.07 -20.83 19.02
N TRP A 141 -23.92 -19.80 18.90
CA TRP A 141 -25.22 -19.74 19.59
C TRP A 141 -26.27 -20.70 19.03
N LEU A 142 -26.09 -21.20 17.81
CA LEU A 142 -26.98 -22.21 17.22
C LEU A 142 -26.88 -23.55 17.95
N ASP A 143 -25.68 -23.92 18.41
CA ASP A 143 -25.43 -25.16 19.15
C ASP A 143 -25.69 -24.99 20.64
N GLY A 144 -25.26 -23.85 21.21
CA GLY A 144 -25.38 -23.57 22.64
C GLY A 144 -26.75 -23.12 23.10
N LYS A 145 -27.73 -22.93 22.19
CA LYS A 145 -29.11 -22.45 22.46
C LYS A 145 -29.17 -21.20 23.38
N HIS A 146 -28.19 -20.31 23.27
CA HIS A 146 -28.15 -19.06 24.01
C HIS A 146 -28.45 -17.85 23.09
N GLN A 147 -28.69 -16.69 23.69
CA GLN A 147 -28.75 -15.45 22.91
C GLN A 147 -27.36 -14.91 22.64
N PRO A 148 -27.01 -14.60 21.36
CA PRO A 148 -25.71 -14.07 21.05
C PRO A 148 -25.54 -12.66 21.60
N GLY A 149 -24.34 -12.36 22.07
CA GLY A 149 -23.96 -11.02 22.50
C GLY A 149 -23.72 -10.07 21.32
N ALA A 150 -23.68 -8.76 21.60
CA ALA A 150 -23.45 -7.74 20.57
C ALA A 150 -22.10 -7.91 19.83
N GLU A 151 -21.04 -8.33 20.53
CA GLU A 151 -19.72 -8.57 19.92
C GLU A 151 -19.72 -9.81 19.01
N GLU A 152 -20.47 -10.86 19.35
CA GLU A 152 -20.59 -12.08 18.55
C GLU A 152 -21.36 -11.82 17.26
N LEU A 153 -22.48 -11.09 17.36
CA LEU A 153 -23.26 -10.65 16.20
C LEU A 153 -22.44 -9.74 15.29
N GLU A 154 -21.65 -8.82 15.86
CA GLU A 154 -20.78 -7.94 15.09
C GLU A 154 -19.74 -8.73 14.29
N ARG A 155 -19.06 -9.67 14.96
CA ARG A 155 -18.04 -10.51 14.34
C ARG A 155 -18.63 -11.37 13.22
N ALA A 156 -19.74 -12.04 13.48
CA ALA A 156 -20.41 -12.90 12.52
C ALA A 156 -20.93 -12.08 11.32
N ALA A 157 -21.55 -10.93 11.57
CA ALA A 157 -22.05 -10.05 10.52
C ALA A 157 -20.91 -9.54 9.63
N MET A 158 -19.77 -9.18 10.21
CA MET A 158 -18.61 -8.70 9.45
C MET A 158 -18.02 -9.81 8.55
N VAL A 159 -17.93 -11.05 9.04
CA VAL A 159 -17.42 -12.19 8.25
C VAL A 159 -18.37 -12.54 7.10
N VAL A 160 -19.68 -12.59 7.36
CA VAL A 160 -20.69 -12.87 6.33
C VAL A 160 -20.75 -11.74 5.30
N ALA A 161 -20.62 -10.48 5.73
CA ALA A 161 -20.53 -9.33 4.85
C ALA A 161 -19.27 -9.36 3.98
N ASP A 162 -18.13 -9.80 4.52
CA ASP A 162 -16.90 -9.96 3.74
C ASP A 162 -17.04 -11.07 2.68
N ARG A 163 -17.65 -12.20 3.03
CA ARG A 163 -17.99 -13.28 2.08
C ARG A 163 -18.94 -12.79 0.98
N LEU A 164 -19.98 -12.01 1.32
CA LEU A 164 -20.87 -11.36 0.36
C LEU A 164 -20.13 -10.37 -0.54
N CYS A 165 -19.22 -9.57 0.02
CA CYS A 165 -18.40 -8.62 -0.72
C CYS A 165 -17.46 -9.32 -1.69
N GLY A 166 -16.78 -10.39 -1.30
CA GLY A 166 -15.93 -11.18 -2.18
C GLY A 166 -16.70 -11.79 -3.35
N ALA A 167 -17.95 -12.22 -3.15
CA ALA A 167 -18.81 -12.71 -4.23
C ALA A 167 -19.30 -11.60 -5.20
N ALA A 168 -19.30 -10.34 -4.76
CA ALA A 168 -19.82 -9.19 -5.51
C ALA A 168 -18.74 -8.21 -6.01
N SER A 169 -17.50 -8.29 -5.52
CA SER A 169 -16.42 -7.36 -5.81
C SER A 169 -16.02 -7.37 -7.29
N ASP A 170 -15.86 -8.56 -7.86
CA ASP A 170 -15.38 -8.70 -9.24
C ASP A 170 -16.36 -8.12 -10.27
N PRO A 171 -17.69 -8.37 -10.18
CA PRO A 171 -18.66 -7.68 -11.03
C PRO A 171 -18.66 -6.15 -10.85
N ILE A 172 -18.53 -5.64 -9.63
CA ILE A 172 -18.56 -4.20 -9.35
C ILE A 172 -17.33 -3.52 -9.97
N ILE A 173 -16.14 -4.08 -9.76
CA ILE A 173 -14.88 -3.60 -10.33
C ILE A 173 -14.98 -3.63 -11.86
N ARG A 174 -15.45 -4.74 -12.44
CA ARG A 174 -15.62 -4.87 -13.89
C ARG A 174 -16.57 -3.80 -14.46
N ASN A 175 -17.73 -3.60 -13.83
CA ASN A 175 -18.73 -2.63 -14.29
C ASN A 175 -18.29 -1.18 -14.11
N ALA A 176 -17.47 -0.90 -13.08
CA ALA A 176 -16.87 0.42 -12.89
C ALA A 176 -15.80 0.70 -13.95
N GLN A 177 -15.00 -0.31 -14.29
CA GLN A 177 -13.99 -0.22 -15.33
C GLN A 177 -14.61 0.02 -16.71
N GLU A 178 -15.66 -0.72 -17.08
CA GLU A 178 -16.40 -0.50 -18.33
C GLU A 178 -16.93 0.94 -18.41
N ARG A 179 -17.59 1.41 -17.34
CA ARG A 179 -18.09 2.80 -17.26
C ARG A 179 -16.97 3.81 -17.44
N ARG A 180 -15.80 3.58 -16.84
CA ARG A 180 -14.61 4.43 -16.99
C ARG A 180 -14.15 4.49 -18.45
N GLN A 181 -14.00 3.34 -19.10
CA GLN A 181 -13.58 3.26 -20.51
C GLN A 181 -14.53 4.03 -21.43
N LEU A 182 -15.84 3.83 -21.28
CA LEU A 182 -16.85 4.53 -22.08
C LEU A 182 -16.88 6.03 -21.78
N GLN A 183 -16.67 6.44 -20.53
CA GLN A 183 -16.59 7.85 -20.16
C GLN A 183 -15.33 8.53 -20.74
N SER A 184 -14.19 7.83 -20.75
CA SER A 184 -12.95 8.29 -21.39
C SER A 184 -13.17 8.51 -22.89
N LEU A 185 -13.84 7.57 -23.56
CA LEU A 185 -14.21 7.68 -24.98
C LEU A 185 -15.18 8.84 -25.22
N LYS A 186 -16.24 8.97 -24.41
CA LYS A 186 -17.22 10.07 -24.47
C LYS A 186 -16.52 11.42 -24.41
N LYS A 187 -15.69 11.64 -23.39
CA LYS A 187 -14.96 12.89 -23.18
C LYS A 187 -14.06 13.22 -24.38
N TRP A 188 -13.38 12.21 -24.92
CA TRP A 188 -12.48 12.36 -26.07
C TRP A 188 -13.23 12.71 -27.38
N LEU A 189 -14.40 12.10 -27.61
CA LEU A 189 -15.27 12.39 -28.76
C LEU A 189 -15.92 13.78 -28.65
N THR A 190 -16.48 14.12 -27.50
CA THR A 190 -17.12 15.44 -27.28
C THR A 190 -16.13 16.58 -27.45
N ALA A 191 -14.87 16.41 -27.02
CA ALA A 191 -13.80 17.38 -27.26
C ALA A 191 -13.50 17.62 -28.76
N ARG A 192 -13.94 16.72 -29.64
CA ARG A 192 -13.80 16.82 -31.11
C ARG A 192 -15.08 17.26 -31.81
N GLY A 193 -16.08 17.70 -31.06
CA GLY A 193 -17.35 18.19 -31.56
C GLY A 193 -18.37 17.10 -31.88
N TYR A 194 -18.16 15.87 -31.43
CA TYR A 194 -19.14 14.81 -31.59
C TYR A 194 -20.25 14.90 -30.54
N SER A 195 -21.48 14.62 -30.96
CA SER A 195 -22.68 14.66 -30.10
C SER A 195 -23.20 13.26 -29.80
N GLU A 196 -23.57 13.01 -28.54
CA GLU A 196 -24.19 11.75 -28.13
C GLU A 196 -25.67 11.71 -28.52
N VAL A 197 -26.13 10.59 -29.08
CA VAL A 197 -27.54 10.31 -29.37
C VAL A 197 -28.04 9.16 -28.51
N ARG A 198 -29.34 9.19 -28.15
CA ARG A 198 -29.94 8.14 -27.33
C ARG A 198 -30.09 6.86 -28.16
N PRO A 199 -29.74 5.68 -27.63
CA PRO A 199 -29.85 4.43 -28.38
C PRO A 199 -31.28 4.13 -28.86
N ASP A 200 -32.30 4.48 -28.08
CA ASP A 200 -33.72 4.29 -28.44
C ASP A 200 -34.16 5.10 -29.67
N SER A 201 -33.42 6.16 -30.00
CA SER A 201 -33.68 7.00 -31.18
C SER A 201 -33.05 6.45 -32.46
N VAL A 202 -32.22 5.41 -32.35
CA VAL A 202 -31.52 4.78 -33.47
C VAL A 202 -32.21 3.45 -33.78
N LYS A 203 -33.10 3.43 -34.78
CA LYS A 203 -33.83 2.21 -35.18
C LYS A 203 -32.99 1.32 -36.09
N THR A 204 -32.14 1.95 -36.89
CA THR A 204 -31.14 1.32 -37.75
C THR A 204 -29.83 2.08 -37.63
N TYR A 205 -28.68 1.42 -37.86
CA TYR A 205 -27.37 2.07 -37.78
C TYR A 205 -27.21 3.24 -38.78
N GLY A 206 -28.00 3.26 -39.86
CA GLY A 206 -28.05 4.36 -40.82
C GLY A 206 -28.72 5.64 -40.30
N ASP A 207 -29.34 5.58 -39.11
CA ASP A 207 -29.96 6.74 -38.44
C ASP A 207 -28.93 7.59 -37.66
N LEU A 208 -27.70 7.10 -37.48
CA LEU A 208 -26.62 7.90 -36.90
C LEU A 208 -26.12 8.92 -37.93
N ALA A 209 -26.37 10.20 -37.66
CA ALA A 209 -25.85 11.31 -38.45
C ALA A 209 -24.33 11.46 -38.29
N PRO A 210 -23.60 12.00 -39.28
CA PRO A 210 -22.19 12.34 -39.13
C PRO A 210 -21.93 13.19 -37.89
N MET A 211 -20.76 13.02 -37.26
CA MET A 211 -20.40 13.70 -36.00
C MET A 211 -21.28 13.32 -34.81
N THR A 212 -21.88 12.12 -34.81
CA THR A 212 -22.62 11.60 -33.66
C THR A 212 -22.11 10.23 -33.19
N PHE A 213 -22.44 9.86 -31.96
CA PHE A 213 -22.17 8.53 -31.41
C PHE A 213 -23.27 8.09 -30.46
N ALA A 214 -23.45 6.78 -30.31
CA ALA A 214 -24.42 6.17 -29.40
C ALA A 214 -23.73 5.09 -28.54
N PHE A 215 -24.05 5.02 -27.25
CA PHE A 215 -23.64 3.91 -26.39
C PHE A 215 -24.70 2.80 -26.36
N ARG A 216 -24.24 1.56 -26.19
CA ARG A 216 -25.08 0.35 -25.97
C ARG A 216 -26.10 0.13 -27.09
N LEU A 217 -25.61 0.15 -28.33
CA LEU A 217 -26.44 -0.05 -29.52
C LEU A 217 -26.63 -1.54 -29.79
N ASN A 218 -27.88 -1.96 -30.03
CA ASN A 218 -28.21 -3.32 -30.43
C ASN A 218 -28.31 -3.40 -31.97
N ILE A 219 -27.39 -4.13 -32.60
CA ILE A 219 -27.31 -4.25 -34.05
C ILE A 219 -27.93 -5.57 -34.51
N PRO A 220 -29.06 -5.55 -35.25
CA PRO A 220 -29.61 -6.75 -35.84
C PRO A 220 -28.77 -7.19 -37.04
N VAL A 221 -28.37 -8.46 -37.05
CA VAL A 221 -27.65 -9.13 -38.15
C VAL A 221 -28.43 -10.36 -38.62
N GLY A 222 -28.41 -10.62 -39.93
CA GLY A 222 -29.14 -11.74 -40.56
C GLY A 222 -30.36 -11.31 -41.38
N LYS A 223 -30.86 -12.22 -42.23
CA LYS A 223 -32.03 -12.01 -43.12
C LYS A 223 -33.21 -12.91 -42.70
N GLY A 224 -34.44 -12.43 -42.88
CA GLY A 224 -35.66 -13.20 -42.58
C GLY A 224 -35.90 -13.42 -41.07
N ASP A 225 -36.37 -14.62 -40.70
CA ASP A 225 -36.72 -14.99 -39.31
C ASP A 225 -35.51 -15.32 -38.42
N ASN A 226 -34.29 -15.46 -38.98
CA ASN A 226 -33.05 -15.76 -38.25
C ASN A 226 -32.27 -14.50 -37.84
N LYS A 227 -32.94 -13.48 -37.29
CA LYS A 227 -32.28 -12.26 -36.81
C LYS A 227 -31.59 -12.49 -35.46
N THR A 228 -30.27 -12.30 -35.44
CA THR A 228 -29.49 -12.26 -34.20
C THR A 228 -29.18 -10.81 -33.84
N ILE A 229 -29.29 -10.44 -32.56
CA ILE A 229 -28.98 -9.10 -32.08
C ILE A 229 -27.57 -9.11 -31.49
N ILE A 230 -26.67 -8.29 -32.05
CA ILE A 230 -25.32 -8.09 -31.52
C ILE A 230 -25.30 -6.78 -30.73
N PRO A 231 -25.08 -6.82 -29.41
CA PRO A 231 -24.82 -5.61 -28.63
C PRO A 231 -23.41 -5.09 -28.91
N VAL A 232 -23.31 -3.78 -29.13
CA VAL A 232 -22.06 -3.04 -29.30
C VAL A 232 -22.01 -1.90 -28.28
N ASP A 233 -20.85 -1.73 -27.63
CA ASP A 233 -20.72 -0.76 -26.54
C ASP A 233 -20.79 0.69 -27.02
N CYS A 234 -20.18 1.01 -28.17
CA CYS A 234 -20.30 2.33 -28.79
C CYS A 234 -20.29 2.26 -30.32
N ALA A 235 -21.19 2.99 -30.97
CA ALA A 235 -21.18 3.22 -32.41
C ALA A 235 -20.86 4.70 -32.69
N ILE A 236 -19.88 4.98 -33.54
CA ILE A 236 -19.40 6.33 -33.84
C ILE A 236 -19.54 6.57 -35.34
N GLN A 237 -20.24 7.64 -35.74
CA GLN A 237 -20.39 7.99 -37.15
C GLN A 237 -19.37 9.06 -37.57
N PRO A 238 -18.39 8.75 -38.45
CA PRO A 238 -17.32 9.67 -38.84
C PRO A 238 -17.80 10.99 -39.42
N ARG A 239 -16.94 12.02 -39.37
CA ARG A 239 -17.26 13.36 -39.90
C ARG A 239 -17.57 13.35 -41.39
N ASN A 240 -16.85 12.55 -42.14
CA ASN A 240 -16.94 12.49 -43.60
C ASN A 240 -17.86 11.36 -44.08
N ALA A 241 -18.68 10.78 -43.19
CA ALA A 241 -19.56 9.66 -43.52
C ALA A 241 -20.70 10.10 -44.46
N GLY A 242 -20.90 9.33 -45.53
CA GLY A 242 -22.03 9.43 -46.44
C GLY A 242 -23.32 8.84 -45.85
N LYS A 243 -24.45 9.10 -46.52
CA LYS A 243 -25.74 8.56 -46.11
C LYS A 243 -25.76 7.04 -46.31
N GLY A 244 -25.89 6.29 -45.22
CA GLY A 244 -25.91 4.81 -45.23
C GLY A 244 -24.56 4.15 -44.94
N ASP A 245 -23.50 4.93 -44.67
CA ASP A 245 -22.22 4.38 -44.23
C ASP A 245 -22.34 3.69 -42.87
N VAL A 246 -21.65 2.56 -42.75
CA VAL A 246 -21.64 1.76 -41.52
C VAL A 246 -20.76 2.48 -40.48
N PRO A 247 -21.27 2.75 -39.26
CA PRO A 247 -20.50 3.42 -38.23
C PRO A 247 -19.31 2.57 -37.77
N ILE A 248 -18.34 3.23 -37.14
CA ILE A 248 -17.26 2.54 -36.43
C ILE A 248 -17.86 1.94 -35.16
N LEU A 249 -17.66 0.64 -35.00
CA LEU A 249 -18.16 -0.14 -33.87
C LEU A 249 -17.03 -0.37 -32.88
N ILE A 250 -17.21 0.12 -31.65
CA ILE A 250 -16.26 -0.03 -30.55
C ILE A 250 -16.82 -1.00 -29.53
N GLU A 251 -15.99 -1.95 -29.11
CA GLU A 251 -16.27 -2.85 -28.00
C GLU A 251 -15.21 -2.64 -26.90
N ALA A 252 -15.64 -2.34 -25.69
CA ALA A 252 -14.74 -2.11 -24.56
C ALA A 252 -14.40 -3.45 -23.90
N LYS A 253 -13.10 -3.72 -23.77
CA LYS A 253 -12.60 -4.89 -23.04
C LYS A 253 -11.60 -4.48 -21.99
N SER A 254 -11.77 -5.02 -20.80
CA SER A 254 -10.81 -4.90 -19.72
C SER A 254 -10.42 -6.26 -19.15
N ALA A 255 -9.15 -6.43 -18.81
CA ALA A 255 -8.61 -7.66 -18.25
C ALA A 255 -7.84 -7.33 -16.96
N GLY A 256 -8.22 -7.96 -15.84
CA GLY A 256 -7.54 -7.80 -14.56
C GLY A 256 -6.41 -8.81 -14.32
N ASP A 257 -6.33 -9.84 -15.14
CA ASP A 257 -5.27 -10.86 -15.15
C ASP A 257 -5.09 -11.40 -16.57
N ALA A 258 -3.91 -11.98 -16.84
CA ALA A 258 -3.57 -12.52 -18.16
C ALA A 258 -4.38 -13.77 -18.54
N THR A 259 -4.70 -14.63 -17.57
CA THR A 259 -5.40 -15.92 -17.76
C THR A 259 -6.82 -15.76 -18.34
N ASN A 260 -7.54 -14.70 -17.97
CA ASN A 260 -8.94 -14.47 -18.36
C ASN A 260 -9.11 -14.12 -19.85
N THR A 261 -8.08 -13.55 -20.49
CA THR A 261 -8.15 -13.07 -21.89
C THR A 261 -8.35 -14.20 -22.91
N ASN A 262 -7.82 -15.38 -22.64
CA ASN A 262 -7.87 -16.54 -23.55
C ASN A 262 -9.28 -17.10 -23.76
N LYS A 263 -10.19 -16.93 -22.79
CA LYS A 263 -11.60 -17.33 -22.92
C LYS A 263 -12.40 -16.37 -23.80
N ARG A 264 -12.03 -15.07 -23.80
CA ARG A 264 -12.79 -13.97 -24.41
C ARG A 264 -12.55 -13.78 -25.91
N ARG A 265 -11.37 -14.12 -26.42
CA ARG A 265 -11.01 -13.98 -27.86
C ARG A 265 -11.96 -14.69 -28.84
N LYS A 266 -12.60 -15.79 -28.43
CA LYS A 266 -13.54 -16.53 -29.30
C LYS A 266 -14.87 -15.78 -29.51
N GLU A 267 -15.30 -15.03 -28.50
CA GLU A 267 -16.56 -14.27 -28.55
C GLU A 267 -16.44 -13.06 -29.49
N GLU A 268 -15.32 -12.33 -29.42
CA GLU A 268 -15.06 -11.16 -30.28
C GLU A 268 -14.91 -11.55 -31.76
N ALA A 269 -14.15 -12.60 -32.04
CA ALA A 269 -14.00 -13.13 -33.40
C ALA A 269 -15.34 -13.55 -34.00
N GLN A 270 -16.22 -14.19 -33.21
CA GLN A 270 -17.56 -14.58 -33.64
C GLN A 270 -18.45 -13.36 -33.94
N LYS A 271 -18.45 -12.35 -33.07
CA LYS A 271 -19.16 -11.08 -33.30
C LYS A 271 -18.67 -10.41 -34.58
N TYR A 272 -17.36 -10.27 -34.73
CA TYR A 272 -16.77 -9.64 -35.90
C TYR A 272 -17.13 -10.39 -37.20
N SER A 273 -17.03 -11.72 -37.21
CA SER A 273 -17.43 -12.54 -38.36
C SER A 273 -18.89 -12.34 -38.75
N GLN A 274 -19.81 -12.23 -37.77
CA GLN A 274 -21.23 -11.99 -38.04
C GLN A 274 -21.49 -10.57 -38.59
N LEU A 275 -20.83 -9.56 -38.03
CA LEU A 275 -20.92 -8.17 -38.52
C LEU A 275 -20.38 -8.08 -39.96
N LYS A 276 -19.25 -8.72 -40.22
CA LYS A 276 -18.59 -8.78 -41.53
C LYS A 276 -19.46 -9.49 -42.58
N ALA A 277 -20.11 -10.60 -42.22
CA ALA A 277 -21.04 -11.29 -43.11
C ALA A 277 -22.27 -10.44 -43.48
N ASN A 278 -22.72 -9.55 -42.59
CA ASN A 278 -23.92 -8.73 -42.80
C ASN A 278 -23.63 -7.42 -43.53
N PHE A 279 -22.51 -6.77 -43.24
CA PHE A 279 -22.16 -5.42 -43.72
C PHE A 279 -21.00 -5.39 -44.72
N GLY A 280 -20.37 -6.54 -44.99
CA GLY A 280 -19.23 -6.69 -45.88
C GLY A 280 -17.87 -6.42 -45.22
N GLU A 281 -16.82 -6.59 -46.03
CA GLU A 281 -15.40 -6.46 -45.64
C GLU A 281 -15.01 -5.05 -45.11
N GLY A 282 -15.86 -4.04 -45.34
CA GLY A 282 -15.60 -2.64 -44.98
C GLY A 282 -15.82 -2.29 -43.50
N VAL A 283 -16.47 -3.17 -42.72
CA VAL A 283 -16.81 -2.91 -41.32
C VAL A 283 -15.57 -2.59 -40.48
N LYS A 284 -15.69 -1.54 -39.66
CA LYS A 284 -14.69 -1.16 -38.66
C LYS A 284 -15.17 -1.60 -37.28
N TYR A 285 -14.66 -2.73 -36.83
CA TYR A 285 -14.85 -3.26 -35.48
C TYR A 285 -13.54 -3.12 -34.72
N ILE A 286 -13.53 -2.31 -33.66
CA ILE A 286 -12.32 -1.93 -32.92
C ILE A 286 -12.52 -2.24 -31.44
N LEU A 287 -11.53 -2.90 -30.83
CA LEU A 287 -11.51 -3.12 -29.39
C LEU A 287 -10.93 -1.90 -28.67
N LEU A 288 -11.60 -1.42 -27.62
CA LEU A 288 -11.04 -0.46 -26.66
C LEU A 288 -10.47 -1.24 -25.47
N LEU A 289 -9.15 -1.42 -25.45
CA LEU A 289 -8.47 -2.32 -24.51
C LEU A 289 -7.93 -1.59 -23.28
N CYS A 290 -8.07 -2.20 -22.11
CA CYS A 290 -7.37 -1.80 -20.89
C CYS A 290 -7.04 -2.99 -19.97
N GLY A 291 -5.77 -3.17 -19.63
CA GLY A 291 -5.28 -4.13 -18.64
C GLY A 291 -4.43 -5.23 -19.28
N TYR A 292 -4.53 -6.45 -18.76
CA TYR A 292 -3.61 -7.56 -19.05
C TYR A 292 -3.92 -8.26 -20.38
N PHE A 293 -3.61 -7.64 -21.52
CA PHE A 293 -3.79 -8.23 -22.86
C PHE A 293 -2.46 -8.62 -23.50
N GLU A 294 -1.96 -9.82 -23.24
CA GLU A 294 -0.63 -10.25 -23.71
C GLU A 294 -0.49 -10.27 -25.24
N ALA A 295 0.76 -10.26 -25.73
CA ALA A 295 1.07 -10.26 -27.16
C ALA A 295 0.42 -11.44 -27.92
N GLY A 296 0.24 -12.60 -27.27
CA GLY A 296 -0.45 -13.75 -27.87
C GLY A 296 -1.94 -13.50 -28.13
N TYR A 297 -2.61 -12.75 -27.24
CA TYR A 297 -3.99 -12.32 -27.45
C TYR A 297 -4.07 -11.34 -28.64
N LEU A 298 -3.20 -10.32 -28.64
CA LEU A 298 -3.14 -9.30 -29.69
C LEU A 298 -2.82 -9.91 -31.06
N GLY A 299 -1.91 -10.89 -31.10
CA GLY A 299 -1.58 -11.63 -32.33
C GLY A 299 -2.77 -12.41 -32.88
N TYR A 300 -3.58 -13.02 -32.02
CA TYR A 300 -4.80 -13.71 -32.42
C TYR A 300 -5.84 -12.74 -32.99
N GLU A 301 -6.16 -11.66 -32.28
CA GLU A 301 -7.12 -10.64 -32.75
C GLU A 301 -6.68 -10.02 -34.10
N ALA A 302 -5.39 -9.71 -34.23
CA ALA A 302 -4.82 -9.20 -35.48
C ALA A 302 -4.93 -10.20 -36.64
N SER A 303 -4.85 -11.51 -36.37
CA SER A 303 -5.00 -12.58 -37.36
C SER A 303 -6.46 -12.76 -37.82
N GLU A 304 -7.42 -12.50 -36.93
CA GLU A 304 -8.86 -12.47 -37.25
C GLU A 304 -9.28 -11.18 -37.97
N GLY A 305 -8.35 -10.22 -38.12
CA GLY A 305 -8.59 -8.93 -38.77
C GLY A 305 -9.17 -7.86 -37.86
N ILE A 306 -9.19 -8.11 -36.55
CA ILE A 306 -9.66 -7.17 -35.52
C ILE A 306 -8.51 -6.23 -35.14
N ASP A 307 -8.82 -4.95 -34.96
CA ASP A 307 -7.87 -3.93 -34.53
C ASP A 307 -8.31 -3.35 -33.18
N TRP A 308 -7.42 -2.59 -32.55
CA TRP A 308 -7.69 -2.04 -31.23
C TRP A 308 -7.04 -0.69 -30.99
N VAL A 309 -7.57 -0.02 -29.96
CA VAL A 309 -7.01 1.17 -29.37
C VAL A 309 -6.91 0.96 -27.86
N TRP A 310 -5.83 1.46 -27.28
CA TRP A 310 -5.65 1.37 -25.84
C TRP A 310 -6.36 2.53 -25.15
N GLU A 311 -6.93 2.29 -23.97
CA GLU A 311 -7.54 3.37 -23.18
C GLU A 311 -6.53 4.48 -22.82
N HIS A 312 -5.27 4.11 -22.58
CA HIS A 312 -4.20 5.07 -22.33
C HIS A 312 -3.71 5.78 -23.61
N ARG A 313 -4.20 5.38 -24.80
CA ARG A 313 -3.90 5.95 -26.13
C ARG A 313 -5.16 6.07 -27.01
N ILE A 314 -6.28 6.56 -26.46
CA ILE A 314 -7.54 6.74 -27.22
C ILE A 314 -7.35 7.61 -28.49
N GLY A 315 -6.34 8.48 -28.51
CA GLY A 315 -5.96 9.29 -29.68
C GLY A 315 -5.67 8.47 -30.95
N ASP A 316 -5.34 7.19 -30.83
CA ASP A 316 -5.14 6.31 -31.98
C ASP A 316 -6.41 6.15 -32.84
N LEU A 317 -7.60 6.50 -32.34
CA LEU A 317 -8.86 6.51 -33.10
C LEU A 317 -8.94 7.64 -34.14
N GLU A 318 -8.15 8.71 -34.00
CA GLU A 318 -8.22 9.92 -34.84
C GLU A 318 -8.25 9.64 -36.36
N PRO A 319 -7.39 8.74 -36.90
CA PRO A 319 -7.35 8.50 -38.34
C PRO A 319 -8.66 7.91 -38.90
N LEU A 320 -9.45 7.22 -38.07
CA LEU A 320 -10.74 6.67 -38.50
C LEU A 320 -11.86 7.71 -38.57
N LEU A 321 -11.70 8.87 -37.91
CA LEU A 321 -12.72 9.92 -37.85
C LEU A 321 -12.66 10.93 -39.02
N GLY A 322 -11.64 10.83 -39.88
CA GLY A 322 -11.51 11.64 -41.09
C GLY A 322 -10.73 12.95 -40.96
N GLY A 323 -9.89 13.10 -39.92
CA GLY A 323 -9.01 14.26 -39.74
C GLY A 323 -7.68 14.16 -40.52
N ARG A 324 -7.26 15.23 -41.22
CA ARG A 324 -5.87 15.38 -41.68
C ARG A 324 -4.97 15.60 -40.46
N LEU A 325 -3.87 14.85 -40.35
CA LEU A 325 -2.75 15.19 -39.48
C LEU A 325 -2.25 16.61 -39.83
N GLN A 326 -2.48 17.59 -38.96
CA GLN A 326 -1.74 18.84 -39.05
C GLN A 326 -0.27 18.55 -38.69
N LYS A 327 0.58 18.41 -39.69
CA LYS A 327 2.01 18.73 -39.55
C LYS A 327 2.08 20.24 -39.26
N LYS A 328 2.47 20.64 -38.05
CA LYS A 328 2.95 22.01 -37.82
C LYS A 328 4.43 22.07 -38.21
N SER A 329 4.71 22.67 -39.37
CA SER A 329 6.00 23.26 -39.70
C SER A 329 6.11 24.68 -39.11
N PRO A 330 7.33 25.20 -38.90
CA PRO A 330 7.57 26.38 -38.06
C PRO A 330 7.19 27.69 -38.77
N GLU A 331 6.82 28.67 -37.94
CA GLU A 331 6.64 30.10 -38.23
C GLU A 331 5.41 30.54 -39.05
N SER A 332 4.40 31.02 -38.31
CA SER A 332 4.03 32.45 -38.30
C SER A 332 2.92 32.65 -37.26
N VAL A 333 3.29 32.75 -35.99
CA VAL A 333 2.36 33.20 -34.95
C VAL A 333 2.40 34.72 -35.00
N ARG A 334 1.37 35.32 -35.62
CA ARG A 334 1.02 36.69 -35.29
C ARG A 334 0.64 36.70 -33.81
N GLU A 335 1.32 37.54 -33.06
CA GLU A 335 1.04 37.83 -31.66
C GLU A 335 -0.39 38.33 -31.53
N GLU A 336 -1.32 37.43 -31.20
CA GLU A 336 -2.46 37.82 -30.39
C GLU A 336 -1.95 37.93 -28.96
N VAL A 337 -1.93 39.16 -28.47
CA VAL A 337 -1.72 39.49 -27.07
C VAL A 337 -2.85 38.83 -26.27
N VAL A 338 -2.57 37.62 -25.78
CA VAL A 338 -3.39 36.99 -24.75
C VAL A 338 -3.14 37.76 -23.46
N ASP A 339 -4.17 38.39 -22.95
CA ASP A 339 -4.16 39.04 -21.63
C ASP A 339 -3.89 37.98 -20.57
N TYR A 340 -2.65 37.89 -20.08
CA TYR A 340 -2.19 36.95 -19.05
C TYR A 340 -2.66 37.33 -17.65
N LYS A 341 -3.95 37.63 -17.50
CA LYS A 341 -4.61 37.67 -16.20
C LYS A 341 -5.49 36.45 -16.01
N THR A 342 -4.92 35.50 -15.26
CA THR A 342 -5.60 34.55 -14.37
C THR A 342 -6.49 33.47 -15.00
N ASP A 343 -5.88 32.35 -15.40
CA ASP A 343 -6.45 31.03 -15.04
C ASP A 343 -5.37 30.09 -14.51
N TYR A 344 -5.02 30.30 -13.23
CA TYR A 344 -4.12 29.46 -12.45
C TYR A 344 -4.44 27.95 -12.56
N SER A 345 -5.72 27.59 -12.69
CA SER A 345 -6.17 26.20 -12.82
C SER A 345 -5.62 25.53 -14.08
N LEU A 346 -5.43 26.28 -15.16
CA LEU A 346 -4.90 25.76 -16.42
C LEU A 346 -3.39 25.49 -16.34
N THR A 347 -2.64 26.38 -15.69
CA THR A 347 -1.19 26.22 -15.49
C THR A 347 -0.88 25.00 -14.64
N GLU A 348 -1.62 24.82 -13.52
CA GLU A 348 -1.42 23.64 -12.65
C GLU A 348 -1.81 22.33 -13.34
N LYS A 349 -2.90 22.31 -14.12
CA LYS A 349 -3.26 21.15 -14.95
C LYS A 349 -2.16 20.81 -15.95
N THR A 350 -1.56 21.82 -16.56
CA THR A 350 -0.46 21.64 -17.52
C THR A 350 0.78 21.08 -16.82
N ARG A 351 1.15 21.63 -15.66
CA ARG A 351 2.24 21.13 -14.82
C ARG A 351 2.03 19.66 -14.45
N PHE A 352 0.84 19.31 -13.96
CA PHE A 352 0.50 17.94 -13.59
C PHE A 352 0.65 16.96 -14.76
N GLU A 353 0.19 17.34 -15.96
CA GLU A 353 0.33 16.47 -17.14
C GLU A 353 1.79 16.33 -17.60
N GLN A 354 2.58 17.41 -17.58
CA GLN A 354 4.00 17.35 -17.93
C GLN A 354 4.80 16.50 -16.93
N GLN A 355 4.52 16.64 -15.63
CA GLN A 355 5.07 15.77 -14.58
C GLN A 355 4.78 14.30 -14.89
N ARG A 356 3.52 13.97 -15.19
CA ARG A 356 3.08 12.60 -15.53
C ARG A 356 3.83 12.03 -16.75
N ILE A 357 4.07 12.86 -17.77
CA ILE A 357 4.82 12.46 -18.97
C ILE A 357 6.29 12.16 -18.64
N ILE A 358 6.93 12.96 -17.78
CA ILE A 358 8.32 12.71 -17.37
C ILE A 358 8.40 11.45 -16.49
N ASP A 359 7.48 11.29 -15.55
CA ASP A 359 7.45 10.14 -14.65
C ASP A 359 7.31 8.81 -15.40
N GLN A 360 6.56 8.80 -16.53
CA GLN A 360 6.41 7.64 -17.40
C GLN A 360 7.68 7.27 -18.19
N ARG A 361 8.67 8.17 -18.26
CA ARG A 361 9.94 7.92 -18.98
C ARG A 361 11.01 7.30 -18.07
N LYS A 362 10.74 7.18 -16.77
CA LYS A 362 11.69 6.64 -15.77
C LYS A 362 11.09 5.40 -15.11
N THR A 363 11.93 4.40 -14.88
CA THR A 363 11.52 3.20 -14.13
C THR A 363 11.31 3.53 -12.65
N ALA A 364 10.49 2.73 -11.96
CA ALA A 364 10.27 2.90 -10.52
C ALA A 364 11.58 2.77 -9.71
N GLU A 365 12.53 1.94 -10.16
CA GLU A 365 13.84 1.78 -9.51
C GLU A 365 14.71 3.04 -9.62
N GLU A 366 14.73 3.69 -10.79
CA GLU A 366 15.47 4.94 -11.01
C GLU A 366 14.92 6.08 -10.15
N ARG A 367 13.58 6.21 -10.05
CA ARG A 367 12.93 7.21 -9.19
C ARG A 367 13.21 6.94 -7.70
N ASN A 368 13.15 5.68 -7.27
CA ASN A 368 13.40 5.27 -5.89
C ASN A 368 14.85 5.51 -5.46
N LYS A 369 15.83 5.26 -6.34
CA LYS A 369 17.26 5.52 -6.08
C LYS A 369 17.53 7.01 -5.83
N ARG A 370 16.83 7.90 -6.56
CA ARG A 370 16.97 9.35 -6.44
C ARG A 370 16.01 9.99 -5.42
N GLY A 371 15.12 9.20 -4.81
CA GLY A 371 14.10 9.69 -3.88
C GLY A 371 13.11 10.68 -4.51
N GLN A 372 12.86 10.57 -5.82
CA GLN A 372 12.02 11.49 -6.59
C GLN A 372 10.54 11.07 -6.50
N PHE A 373 9.79 11.75 -5.62
CA PHE A 373 8.35 11.53 -5.44
C PHE A 373 7.59 12.85 -5.61
N SER A 374 6.57 12.87 -6.47
CA SER A 374 5.75 14.06 -6.69
C SER A 374 4.82 14.29 -5.50
N THR A 375 4.87 15.49 -4.91
CA THR A 375 3.88 15.91 -3.91
C THR A 375 2.54 16.21 -4.60
N PRO A 376 1.39 15.70 -4.09
CA PRO A 376 0.08 16.10 -4.58
C PRO A 376 -0.15 17.60 -4.39
N PHE A 377 -0.80 18.24 -5.38
CA PHE A 377 -1.03 19.68 -5.37
C PHE A 377 -1.80 20.15 -4.12
N GLY A 378 -2.85 19.43 -3.72
CA GLY A 378 -3.66 19.80 -2.54
C GLY A 378 -2.83 19.84 -1.25
N LEU A 379 -1.92 18.89 -1.08
CA LEU A 379 -1.01 18.86 0.08
C LEU A 379 0.02 20.00 0.02
N ALA A 380 0.62 20.24 -1.15
CA ALA A 380 1.54 21.36 -1.33
C ALA A 380 0.84 22.70 -1.00
N GLU A 381 -0.42 22.86 -1.41
CA GLU A 381 -1.26 24.01 -1.07
C GLU A 381 -1.49 24.15 0.43
N GLU A 382 -1.82 23.06 1.13
CA GLU A 382 -1.98 23.08 2.59
C GLU A 382 -0.71 23.49 3.32
N ILE A 383 0.44 22.91 2.94
CA ILE A 383 1.74 23.23 3.52
C ILE A 383 2.04 24.71 3.32
N VAL A 384 2.00 25.19 2.08
CA VAL A 384 2.29 26.60 1.76
C VAL A 384 1.35 27.55 2.49
N ARG A 385 0.05 27.24 2.53
CA ARG A 385 -0.94 28.06 3.24
C ARG A 385 -0.67 28.10 4.74
N SER A 386 -0.24 27.00 5.35
CA SER A 386 0.19 26.95 6.74
C SER A 386 1.44 27.81 6.95
N SER A 387 2.48 27.64 6.11
CA SER A 387 3.75 28.39 6.22
C SER A 387 3.56 29.91 6.09
N ILE A 388 2.78 30.37 5.09
CA ILE A 388 2.58 31.80 4.82
C ILE A 388 1.91 32.53 5.98
N LYS A 389 1.08 31.85 6.78
CA LYS A 389 0.44 32.45 7.97
C LYS A 389 1.46 32.90 9.02
N HIS A 390 2.64 32.29 9.06
CA HIS A 390 3.70 32.65 10.02
C HIS A 390 4.60 33.80 9.53
N LEU A 391 4.41 34.27 8.29
CA LEU A 391 5.07 35.46 7.76
C LEU A 391 4.29 36.73 8.14
N PRO A 392 4.99 37.85 8.46
CA PRO A 392 4.34 39.13 8.75
C PRO A 392 3.35 39.53 7.66
N GLU A 393 2.22 40.14 8.03
CA GLU A 393 1.19 40.56 7.08
C GLU A 393 1.79 41.48 5.99
N PHE A 394 1.46 41.21 4.73
CA PHE A 394 1.97 41.93 3.54
C PHE A 394 3.49 41.91 3.28
N ALA A 395 4.30 41.19 4.08
CA ALA A 395 5.73 41.05 3.79
C ALA A 395 5.96 40.47 2.38
N PRO A 396 6.91 41.04 1.59
CA PRO A 396 7.27 40.48 0.30
C PRO A 396 7.90 39.10 0.46
N VAL A 397 7.57 38.19 -0.44
CA VAL A 397 8.03 36.80 -0.39
C VAL A 397 9.26 36.62 -1.27
N ARG A 398 10.33 36.09 -0.68
CA ARG A 398 11.53 35.55 -1.35
C ARG A 398 11.55 34.05 -1.11
N PHE A 399 11.04 33.31 -2.08
CA PHE A 399 10.75 31.89 -1.98
C PHE A 399 11.92 31.02 -2.43
N MET A 400 12.15 29.91 -1.72
CA MET A 400 13.13 28.89 -2.08
C MET A 400 12.52 27.49 -2.08
N GLU A 401 12.78 26.72 -3.14
CA GLU A 401 12.45 25.30 -3.24
C GLU A 401 13.72 24.48 -3.53
N PRO A 402 14.33 23.83 -2.51
CA PRO A 402 15.54 23.02 -2.64
C PRO A 402 15.48 21.84 -3.62
N ALA A 403 14.29 21.32 -3.89
CA ALA A 403 14.04 20.19 -4.78
C ALA A 403 12.76 20.48 -5.58
N VAL A 404 12.87 21.37 -6.58
CA VAL A 404 11.70 21.99 -7.22
C VAL A 404 10.89 21.04 -8.09
N GLY A 405 11.49 19.99 -8.65
CA GLY A 405 10.80 19.11 -9.60
C GLY A 405 10.19 19.92 -10.75
N THR A 406 8.89 19.74 -11.00
CA THR A 406 8.13 20.57 -11.95
C THR A 406 7.56 21.87 -11.35
N GLY A 407 7.80 22.16 -10.07
CA GLY A 407 7.39 23.38 -9.36
C GLY A 407 6.01 23.31 -8.72
N VAL A 408 5.68 22.21 -8.04
CA VAL A 408 4.36 22.06 -7.38
C VAL A 408 4.19 22.98 -6.17
N PHE A 409 5.23 23.21 -5.36
CA PHE A 409 5.13 24.17 -4.25
C PHE A 409 5.14 25.60 -4.75
N PHE A 410 5.86 25.91 -5.83
CA PHE A 410 5.75 27.21 -6.49
C PHE A 410 4.34 27.47 -7.05
N SER A 411 3.72 26.46 -7.66
CA SER A 411 2.31 26.52 -8.06
C SER A 411 1.43 26.85 -6.84
N ALA A 412 1.55 26.06 -5.76
CA ALA A 412 0.81 26.27 -4.51
C ALA A 412 1.04 27.65 -3.88
N LEU A 413 2.25 28.20 -3.99
CA LEU A 413 2.61 29.56 -3.59
C LEU A 413 1.77 30.57 -4.33
N LEU A 414 1.74 30.55 -5.67
CA LEU A 414 0.97 31.50 -6.47
C LEU A 414 -0.51 31.53 -6.08
N LYS A 415 -1.10 30.38 -5.74
CA LYS A 415 -2.49 30.31 -5.25
C LYS A 415 -2.66 30.91 -3.84
N SER A 416 -1.64 30.86 -3.00
CA SER A 416 -1.70 31.19 -1.56
C SER A 416 -1.19 32.59 -1.22
N MET A 417 -0.72 33.37 -2.19
CA MET A 417 -0.12 34.69 -1.95
C MET A 417 -1.12 35.75 -1.42
N ASN A 418 -2.44 35.61 -1.62
CA ASN A 418 -3.49 36.50 -1.08
C ASN A 418 -3.15 38.02 -1.15
N GLY A 419 -2.60 38.48 -2.27
CA GLY A 419 -2.22 39.90 -2.47
C GLY A 419 -0.82 40.30 -1.98
N ARG A 420 -0.04 39.38 -1.37
CA ARG A 420 1.38 39.58 -1.07
C ARG A 420 2.18 39.74 -2.37
N LYS A 421 3.25 40.53 -2.32
CA LYS A 421 4.18 40.70 -3.44
C LYS A 421 5.18 39.54 -3.48
N LEU A 422 5.29 38.85 -4.62
CA LEU A 422 6.42 37.96 -4.88
C LEU A 422 7.62 38.80 -5.35
N GLU A 423 8.66 38.86 -4.52
CA GLU A 423 9.91 39.56 -4.81
C GLU A 423 10.84 38.69 -5.65
N GLU A 424 11.08 37.46 -5.19
CA GLU A 424 11.95 36.48 -5.83
C GLU A 424 11.43 35.06 -5.58
N ALA A 425 11.65 34.14 -6.52
CA ALA A 425 11.50 32.71 -6.30
C ALA A 425 12.66 31.95 -6.97
N VAL A 426 13.31 31.05 -6.22
CA VAL A 426 14.38 30.19 -6.74
C VAL A 426 14.05 28.73 -6.46
N GLY A 427 14.21 27.88 -7.47
CA GLY A 427 14.06 26.43 -7.35
C GLY A 427 15.33 25.72 -7.81
N ILE A 428 15.80 24.74 -7.06
CA ILE A 428 16.94 23.90 -7.44
C ILE A 428 16.44 22.52 -7.81
N GLU A 429 16.89 21.99 -8.93
CA GLU A 429 16.60 20.63 -9.37
C GLU A 429 17.84 19.99 -9.97
N ILE A 430 18.21 18.81 -9.47
CA ILE A 430 19.40 18.09 -9.94
C ILE A 430 19.14 17.37 -11.26
N ASP A 431 17.89 17.05 -11.56
CA ASP A 431 17.46 16.31 -12.74
C ASP A 431 16.99 17.23 -13.86
N SER A 432 17.80 17.34 -14.91
CA SER A 432 17.56 18.26 -16.02
C SER A 432 16.18 18.10 -16.66
N ALA A 433 15.62 16.88 -16.72
CA ALA A 433 14.32 16.65 -17.34
C ALA A 433 13.18 17.35 -16.58
N TYR A 434 13.21 17.33 -15.25
CA TYR A 434 12.24 18.04 -14.43
C TYR A 434 12.50 19.55 -14.45
N ALA A 435 13.77 19.93 -14.36
CA ALA A 435 14.18 21.33 -14.37
C ALA A 435 13.78 22.06 -15.66
N GLU A 436 13.98 21.44 -16.83
CA GLU A 436 13.59 22.00 -18.14
C GLU A 436 12.07 22.24 -18.23
N VAL A 437 11.26 21.34 -17.67
CA VAL A 437 9.82 21.51 -17.61
C VAL A 437 9.46 22.67 -16.68
N ALA A 438 10.06 22.75 -15.49
CA ALA A 438 9.82 23.88 -14.58
C ALA A 438 10.26 25.22 -15.21
N GLN A 439 11.44 25.29 -15.84
CA GLN A 439 11.93 26.49 -16.53
C GLN A 439 10.95 26.96 -17.60
N ARG A 440 10.40 26.04 -18.39
CA ARG A 440 9.44 26.37 -19.46
C ARG A 440 8.07 26.78 -18.92
N LEU A 441 7.55 26.04 -17.94
CA LEU A 441 6.22 26.30 -17.36
C LEU A 441 6.17 27.62 -16.61
N TRP A 442 7.24 27.95 -15.88
CA TRP A 442 7.30 29.12 -15.01
C TRP A 442 8.03 30.31 -15.62
N PHE A 443 8.38 30.21 -16.91
CA PHE A 443 8.92 31.33 -17.69
C PHE A 443 7.97 32.53 -17.60
N GLY A 444 8.48 33.67 -17.11
CA GLY A 444 7.71 34.90 -16.89
C GLY A 444 7.02 35.04 -15.52
N ASN A 445 6.99 33.99 -14.69
CA ASN A 445 6.37 34.02 -13.34
C ASN A 445 7.37 34.25 -12.19
N LYS A 446 8.56 34.78 -12.47
CA LYS A 446 9.66 35.07 -11.51
C LYS A 446 10.32 33.86 -10.82
N LEU A 447 9.94 32.62 -11.14
CA LEU A 447 10.70 31.45 -10.68
C LEU A 447 11.96 31.27 -11.52
N THR A 448 13.11 31.38 -10.87
CA THR A 448 14.42 31.03 -11.44
C THR A 448 14.74 29.58 -11.07
N VAL A 449 14.78 28.69 -12.05
CA VAL A 449 15.11 27.28 -11.84
C VAL A 449 16.56 27.02 -12.24
N ILE A 450 17.36 26.52 -11.31
CA ILE A 450 18.79 26.25 -11.49
C ILE A 450 19.02 24.73 -11.48
N VAL A 451 19.66 24.23 -12.53
CA VAL A 451 20.04 22.81 -12.64
C VAL A 451 21.34 22.59 -11.86
N SER A 452 21.24 22.14 -10.61
CA SER A 452 22.39 21.98 -9.70
C SER A 452 22.07 21.03 -8.56
N ASP A 453 23.10 20.56 -7.86
CA ASP A 453 22.95 20.03 -6.51
C ASP A 453 22.60 21.17 -5.53
N PHE A 454 21.55 21.00 -4.74
CA PHE A 454 21.11 21.96 -3.73
C PHE A 454 22.10 22.13 -2.58
N LEU A 455 22.76 21.06 -2.15
CA LEU A 455 23.69 21.10 -1.02
C LEU A 455 24.94 21.91 -1.38
N ASP A 456 25.40 21.83 -2.63
CA ASP A 456 26.46 22.71 -3.12
C ASP A 456 25.95 24.16 -3.23
N PHE A 457 24.75 24.40 -3.79
CA PHE A 457 24.13 25.73 -3.84
C PHE A 457 24.00 26.37 -2.45
N ALA A 458 23.59 25.61 -1.44
CA ALA A 458 23.38 26.11 -0.08
C ALA A 458 24.68 26.51 0.62
N CYS A 459 25.83 25.98 0.17
CA CYS A 459 27.15 26.27 0.73
C CYS A 459 27.81 27.53 0.16
N LEU A 460 27.27 28.09 -0.93
CA LEU A 460 27.80 29.28 -1.60
C LEU A 460 27.54 30.55 -0.77
N PRO A 461 28.56 31.39 -0.49
CA PRO A 461 28.43 32.61 0.32
C PRO A 461 27.40 33.62 -0.22
N GLU A 462 27.28 33.77 -1.53
CA GLU A 462 26.34 34.67 -2.18
C GLU A 462 24.86 34.31 -1.94
N ASN A 463 24.60 33.10 -1.46
CA ASN A 463 23.25 32.63 -1.16
C ASN A 463 22.85 32.82 0.30
N GLU A 464 23.77 33.26 1.15
CA GLU A 464 23.53 33.42 2.59
C GLU A 464 22.43 34.45 2.86
N GLY A 465 21.45 34.09 3.69
CA GLY A 465 20.40 35.01 4.14
C GLY A 465 19.40 35.50 3.08
N ARG A 466 19.34 34.91 1.87
CA ARG A 466 18.49 35.39 0.77
C ARG A 466 16.98 35.19 0.99
N PHE A 467 16.57 34.02 1.47
CA PHE A 467 15.17 33.58 1.35
C PHE A 467 14.40 33.66 2.67
N ASN A 468 13.17 34.18 2.64
CA ASN A 468 12.33 34.28 3.84
C ASN A 468 11.22 33.22 3.91
N LEU A 469 11.00 32.46 2.84
CA LEU A 469 10.05 31.35 2.80
C LEU A 469 10.66 30.16 2.07
N LEU A 470 10.60 28.98 2.70
CA LEU A 470 11.00 27.71 2.10
C LEU A 470 9.89 26.69 2.32
N CYS A 471 9.38 26.08 1.25
CA CYS A 471 8.44 24.96 1.33
C CYS A 471 8.88 23.88 0.35
N THR A 472 9.10 22.65 0.81
CA THR A 472 9.59 21.60 -0.08
C THR A 472 9.30 20.18 0.44
N ASN A 473 9.38 19.24 -0.48
CA ASN A 473 9.49 17.81 -0.23
C ASN A 473 10.90 17.38 -0.70
N PRO A 474 11.89 17.30 0.21
CA PRO A 474 13.26 16.93 -0.15
C PRO A 474 13.35 15.46 -0.57
N PRO A 475 14.42 15.03 -1.26
CA PRO A 475 14.59 13.65 -1.71
C PRO A 475 14.73 12.65 -0.53
N TYR A 476 13.96 11.56 -0.56
CA TYR A 476 13.95 10.53 0.49
C TYR A 476 15.01 9.44 0.28
N VAL A 477 16.26 9.84 0.06
CA VAL A 477 17.37 8.90 -0.16
C VAL A 477 17.86 8.35 1.18
N ARG A 478 17.79 7.01 1.33
CA ARG A 478 18.28 6.29 2.52
C ARG A 478 19.80 6.30 2.56
N HIS A 479 20.38 6.27 3.76
CA HIS A 479 21.83 6.33 3.98
C HIS A 479 22.65 5.22 3.31
N HIS A 480 22.03 4.09 2.92
CA HIS A 480 22.67 3.00 2.18
C HIS A 480 22.89 3.32 0.69
N HIS A 481 22.17 4.31 0.16
CA HIS A 481 22.26 4.74 -1.24
C HIS A 481 23.10 6.01 -1.40
N MET A 482 23.72 6.50 -0.31
CA MET A 482 24.63 7.65 -0.33
C MET A 482 26.07 7.15 -0.39
N GLU A 483 26.89 7.72 -1.26
CA GLU A 483 28.30 7.39 -1.35
C GLU A 483 29.04 7.78 -0.05
N PRO A 484 29.90 6.90 0.51
CA PRO A 484 30.57 7.16 1.79
C PRO A 484 31.39 8.46 1.83
N ALA A 485 32.03 8.83 0.71
CA ALA A 485 32.84 10.03 0.60
C ALA A 485 31.99 11.31 0.64
N GLU A 486 30.90 11.33 -0.11
CA GLU A 486 29.94 12.44 -0.15
C GLU A 486 29.31 12.66 1.22
N LYS A 487 28.89 11.57 1.87
CA LYS A 487 28.33 11.60 3.21
C LYS A 487 29.30 12.18 4.25
N ARG A 488 30.58 11.82 4.18
CA ARG A 488 31.60 12.40 5.05
C ARG A 488 31.78 13.90 4.79
N LYS A 489 31.83 14.32 3.52
CA LYS A 489 31.85 15.76 3.13
C LYS A 489 30.68 16.51 3.77
N LEU A 490 29.47 15.96 3.69
CA LEU A 490 28.26 16.59 4.26
C LEU A 490 28.27 16.63 5.79
N GLN A 491 28.75 15.57 6.45
CA GLN A 491 28.92 15.56 7.91
C GLN A 491 29.91 16.64 8.37
N ASP A 492 31.05 16.75 7.68
CA ASP A 492 32.08 17.75 7.97
C ASP A 492 31.54 19.18 7.73
N GLU A 493 30.72 19.38 6.69
CA GLU A 493 30.08 20.66 6.40
C GLU A 493 29.11 21.09 7.50
N VAL A 494 28.22 20.18 7.92
CA VAL A 494 27.26 20.44 9.00
C VAL A 494 28.00 20.71 10.31
N PHE A 495 29.02 19.93 10.63
CA PHE A 495 29.81 20.13 11.83
C PHE A 495 30.50 21.50 11.82
N ARG A 496 31.19 21.84 10.72
CA ARG A 496 31.90 23.13 10.59
C ARG A 496 30.97 24.32 10.72
N ARG A 497 29.78 24.24 10.11
CA ARG A 497 28.84 25.37 10.11
C ARG A 497 28.01 25.44 11.37
N ARG A 498 27.53 24.32 11.92
CA ARG A 498 26.50 24.29 12.97
C ARG A 498 26.97 23.69 14.30
N GLY A 499 28.14 23.06 14.35
CA GLY A 499 28.62 22.35 15.55
C GLY A 499 27.83 21.07 15.85
N LEU A 500 27.04 20.57 14.90
CA LEU A 500 26.19 19.39 15.07
C LEU A 500 26.86 18.16 14.45
N THR A 501 26.83 17.05 15.18
CA THR A 501 27.35 15.76 14.70
C THR A 501 26.22 14.92 14.12
N VAL A 502 26.23 14.69 12.80
CA VAL A 502 25.20 13.90 12.11
C VAL A 502 25.59 12.43 12.07
N SER A 503 24.68 11.54 12.46
CA SER A 503 24.90 10.10 12.38
C SER A 503 25.11 9.61 10.95
N GLY A 504 26.00 8.63 10.78
CA GLY A 504 26.14 7.90 9.51
C GLY A 504 24.91 7.08 9.11
N LEU A 505 23.83 7.07 9.88
CA LEU A 505 22.57 6.41 9.49
C LEU A 505 21.52 7.40 8.97
N SER A 506 21.81 8.71 8.99
CA SER A 506 20.90 9.76 8.56
C SER A 506 20.68 9.75 7.04
N GLY A 507 19.42 9.88 6.64
CA GLY A 507 19.04 10.07 5.24
C GLY A 507 19.34 11.48 4.73
N LEU A 508 19.28 11.66 3.41
CA LEU A 508 19.66 12.90 2.72
C LEU A 508 18.86 14.14 3.18
N TYR A 509 17.58 13.96 3.50
CA TYR A 509 16.71 15.04 3.96
C TYR A 509 17.24 15.77 5.22
N VAL A 510 18.01 15.08 6.08
CA VAL A 510 18.61 15.71 7.27
C VAL A 510 19.62 16.78 6.85
N TYR A 511 20.45 16.51 5.85
CA TYR A 511 21.43 17.47 5.35
C TYR A 511 20.76 18.65 4.64
N PHE A 512 19.67 18.39 3.90
CA PHE A 512 18.85 19.44 3.29
C PHE A 512 18.36 20.44 4.33
N VAL A 513 17.75 19.96 5.43
CA VAL A 513 17.25 20.84 6.50
C VAL A 513 18.38 21.62 7.17
N LEU A 514 19.47 20.93 7.57
CA LEU A 514 20.54 21.54 8.36
C LEU A 514 21.35 22.58 7.56
N LEU A 515 21.65 22.31 6.28
CA LEU A 515 22.42 23.22 5.43
C LEU A 515 21.56 24.36 4.85
N SER A 516 20.23 24.18 4.73
CA SER A 516 19.32 25.28 4.37
C SER A 516 19.35 26.44 5.35
N HIS A 517 19.81 26.22 6.58
CA HIS A 517 19.99 27.29 7.56
C HIS A 517 20.79 28.48 7.01
N ASN A 518 21.78 28.22 6.16
CA ASN A 518 22.66 29.25 5.60
C ASN A 518 21.88 30.22 4.69
N ILE A 519 21.05 29.69 3.80
CA ILE A 519 20.39 30.48 2.75
C ILE A 519 19.12 31.21 3.22
N LEU A 520 18.60 30.83 4.39
CA LEU A 520 17.41 31.44 4.97
C LEU A 520 17.77 32.77 5.64
N SER A 521 16.98 33.82 5.44
CA SER A 521 17.09 35.07 6.19
C SER A 521 16.70 34.89 7.65
N ASP A 522 17.08 35.83 8.53
CA ASP A 522 16.54 35.83 9.89
C ASP A 522 15.01 35.93 9.86
N ASN A 523 14.37 35.22 10.79
CA ASN A 523 12.93 35.03 10.90
C ASN A 523 12.26 34.39 9.68
N ALA A 524 13.03 33.80 8.75
CA ALA A 524 12.46 33.04 7.64
C ALA A 524 11.63 31.86 8.15
N VAL A 525 10.56 31.53 7.45
CA VAL A 525 9.71 30.37 7.74
C VAL A 525 10.06 29.25 6.77
N ALA A 526 10.31 28.06 7.29
CA ALA A 526 10.64 26.89 6.49
C ALA A 526 9.76 25.69 6.87
N SER A 527 9.09 25.12 5.88
CA SER A 527 8.25 23.94 6.02
C SER A 527 8.76 22.77 5.17
N TRP A 528 8.86 21.61 5.80
CA TRP A 528 9.45 20.41 5.23
C TRP A 528 8.50 19.23 5.35
N LEU A 529 8.13 18.63 4.23
CA LEU A 529 7.49 17.32 4.20
C LEU A 529 8.58 16.26 4.28
N ILE A 530 8.71 15.54 5.40
CA ILE A 530 9.81 14.59 5.65
C ILE A 530 9.31 13.30 6.34
N PRO A 531 10.08 12.21 6.33
CA PRO A 531 9.74 10.99 7.07
C PRO A 531 9.62 11.26 8.58
N SER A 532 8.57 10.77 9.24
CA SER A 532 8.36 11.01 10.68
C SER A 532 9.26 10.17 11.60
N GLU A 533 10.09 9.29 11.04
CA GLU A 533 11.05 8.46 11.78
C GLU A 533 12.05 9.27 12.60
N PHE A 534 12.47 10.47 12.14
CA PHE A 534 13.40 11.31 12.90
C PHE A 534 12.88 11.70 14.28
N LEU A 535 11.57 11.61 14.53
CA LEU A 535 10.98 11.91 15.84
C LEU A 535 11.45 10.93 16.91
N TYR A 536 11.62 9.65 16.57
CA TYR A 536 11.83 8.57 17.55
C TYR A 536 13.10 7.73 17.33
N VAL A 537 13.81 7.91 16.22
CA VAL A 537 15.08 7.19 15.93
C VAL A 537 16.31 7.96 16.42
N ASN A 538 17.37 7.22 16.76
CA ASN A 538 18.60 7.82 17.29
C ASN A 538 19.35 8.68 16.27
N TYR A 539 19.36 8.32 14.99
CA TYR A 539 20.05 9.12 13.97
C TYR A 539 19.40 10.48 13.75
N GLY A 540 18.11 10.63 14.11
CA GLY A 540 17.38 11.89 14.05
C GLY A 540 17.80 12.92 15.11
N LYS A 541 18.70 12.57 16.04
CA LYS A 541 19.12 13.44 17.15
C LYS A 541 19.62 14.80 16.65
N ALA A 542 20.52 14.83 15.67
CA ALA A 542 21.07 16.09 15.15
C ALA A 542 19.99 17.02 14.59
N LEU A 543 18.94 16.46 13.97
CA LEU A 543 17.80 17.24 13.48
C LEU A 543 16.92 17.75 14.64
N ARG A 544 16.64 16.92 15.65
CA ARG A 544 15.91 17.36 16.85
C ARG A 544 16.65 18.44 17.62
N ASP A 545 17.96 18.28 17.81
CA ASP A 545 18.83 19.27 18.45
C ASP A 545 18.79 20.60 17.68
N TYR A 546 18.85 20.56 16.35
CA TYR A 546 18.69 21.75 15.51
C TYR A 546 17.35 22.43 15.71
N LEU A 547 16.25 21.67 15.66
CA LEU A 547 14.88 22.17 15.79
C LEU A 547 14.56 22.76 17.17
N LEU A 548 15.29 22.37 18.22
CA LEU A 548 15.11 22.89 19.58
C LEU A 548 16.08 23.99 19.98
N HIS A 549 17.27 24.06 19.39
CA HIS A 549 18.32 24.97 19.86
C HIS A 549 18.75 26.04 18.84
N HIS A 550 18.50 25.81 17.55
CA HIS A 550 18.97 26.71 16.49
C HIS A 550 17.84 27.45 15.78
N VAL A 551 16.61 26.94 15.85
CA VAL A 551 15.41 27.53 15.24
C VAL A 551 14.23 27.42 16.21
N THR A 552 13.20 28.23 15.99
CA THR A 552 11.95 28.13 16.76
C THR A 552 11.02 27.23 15.99
N LEU A 553 10.85 25.99 16.46
CA LEU A 553 9.89 25.04 15.91
C LEU A 553 8.46 25.53 16.19
N LEU A 554 7.66 25.68 15.15
CA LEU A 554 6.29 26.22 15.22
C LEU A 554 5.26 25.10 15.21
N ASP A 555 5.34 24.22 14.20
CA ASP A 555 4.34 23.19 13.97
C ASP A 555 4.97 21.85 13.61
N ILE A 556 4.37 20.77 14.12
CA ILE A 556 4.55 19.40 13.64
C ILE A 556 3.17 18.83 13.31
N HIS A 557 2.94 18.49 12.04
CA HIS A 557 1.78 17.72 11.63
C HIS A 557 2.21 16.31 11.19
N GLN A 558 1.79 15.27 11.92
CA GLN A 558 2.06 13.89 11.56
C GLN A 558 0.84 13.26 10.87
N PHE A 559 1.04 12.73 9.66
CA PHE A 559 -0.02 12.05 8.94
C PHE A 559 -0.27 10.65 9.51
N ASP A 560 -1.53 10.21 9.47
CA ASP A 560 -1.87 8.83 9.80
C ASP A 560 -1.40 7.91 8.66
N PRO A 561 -0.54 6.90 8.92
CA PRO A 561 -0.11 5.95 7.90
C PRO A 561 -1.25 5.17 7.23
N GLU A 562 -2.43 5.11 7.87
CA GLU A 562 -3.63 4.46 7.32
C GLU A 562 -4.47 5.42 6.44
N ASP A 563 -4.17 6.71 6.44
CA ASP A 563 -4.81 7.72 5.58
C ASP A 563 -4.03 7.86 4.26
N VAL A 564 -4.70 7.58 3.14
CA VAL A 564 -4.11 7.35 1.81
C VAL A 564 -3.75 8.67 1.09
N GLN A 565 -3.39 9.73 1.83
CA GLN A 565 -3.04 11.03 1.24
C GLN A 565 -1.77 10.96 0.37
N PHE A 566 -1.04 9.84 0.42
CA PHE A 566 0.16 9.57 -0.35
C PHE A 566 -0.05 8.31 -1.21
N ASP A 567 -0.05 8.48 -2.54
CA ASP A 567 -0.17 7.35 -3.49
C ASP A 567 1.01 6.36 -3.42
N ASP A 568 2.15 6.74 -2.81
CA ASP A 568 3.41 5.94 -2.83
C ASP A 568 4.16 5.86 -1.48
N ALA A 569 3.62 6.38 -0.37
CA ALA A 569 4.36 6.39 0.90
C ALA A 569 4.13 5.11 1.73
N LEU A 570 4.94 4.08 1.48
CA LEU A 570 5.23 3.00 2.44
C LEU A 570 5.91 3.54 3.75
N VAL A 571 6.09 4.85 3.89
CA VAL A 571 6.83 5.51 4.97
C VAL A 571 5.94 6.57 5.62
N SER A 572 5.72 6.44 6.92
CA SER A 572 5.05 7.44 7.74
C SER A 572 5.71 8.82 7.57
N SER A 573 4.95 9.84 7.17
CA SER A 573 5.47 11.19 6.88
C SER A 573 4.92 12.23 7.85
N CYS A 574 5.57 13.38 7.95
CA CYS A 574 5.10 14.54 8.70
C CYS A 574 5.54 15.84 8.01
N VAL A 575 4.84 16.93 8.30
CA VAL A 575 5.27 18.29 7.99
C VAL A 575 5.84 18.91 9.25
N ILE A 576 7.05 19.45 9.17
CA ILE A 576 7.60 20.33 10.20
C ILE A 576 7.65 21.77 9.68
N THR A 577 7.30 22.74 10.52
CA THR A 577 7.40 24.16 10.21
C THR A 577 8.21 24.85 11.30
N TYR A 578 9.27 25.58 10.93
CA TYR A 578 10.06 26.36 11.88
C TYR A 578 10.32 27.78 11.39
N ARG A 579 10.66 28.66 12.33
CA ARG A 579 11.17 30.01 12.07
C ARG A 579 12.67 30.08 12.37
N LYS A 580 13.45 30.71 11.48
CA LYS A 580 14.90 30.92 11.67
C LYS A 580 15.16 32.04 12.69
N ASN A 581 14.96 31.74 13.95
CA ASN A 581 15.37 32.51 15.12
C ASN A 581 15.55 31.53 16.28
N ARG A 582 16.46 31.81 17.21
CA ARG A 582 16.60 30.94 18.38
C ARG A 582 15.31 30.96 19.22
N PRO A 583 14.89 29.81 19.77
CA PRO A 583 13.71 29.74 20.61
C PRO A 583 13.92 30.49 21.93
N SER A 584 12.85 31.09 22.45
CA SER A 584 12.78 31.58 23.83
C SER A 584 12.52 30.41 24.79
N GLY A 585 12.83 30.59 26.08
CA GLY A 585 12.62 29.56 27.11
C GLY A 585 11.17 29.06 27.22
N ASP A 586 10.20 29.91 26.89
CA ASP A 586 8.76 29.61 26.93
C ASP A 586 8.18 29.29 25.53
N SER A 587 8.99 28.74 24.62
CA SER A 587 8.52 28.42 23.27
C SER A 587 7.59 27.20 23.31
N SER A 588 6.39 27.35 22.76
CA SER A 588 5.44 26.26 22.56
C SER A 588 5.32 25.86 21.10
N ILE A 589 4.99 24.59 20.88
CA ILE A 589 4.92 23.93 19.57
C ILE A 589 3.51 23.42 19.38
N SER A 590 2.92 23.71 18.21
CA SER A 590 1.65 23.11 17.79
C SER A 590 1.91 21.72 17.21
N TYR A 591 1.32 20.70 17.82
CA TYR A 591 1.35 19.32 17.33
C TYR A 591 -0.03 18.90 16.86
N SER A 592 -0.10 18.31 15.67
CA SER A 592 -1.32 17.71 15.14
C SER A 592 -1.08 16.32 14.53
N PHE A 593 -2.11 15.47 14.57
CA PHE A 593 -2.05 14.09 14.06
C PHE A 593 -3.31 13.69 13.28
N GLY A 594 -3.11 13.01 12.14
CA GLY A 594 -4.16 12.47 11.29
C GLY A 594 -5.01 13.55 10.62
N GLY A 595 -5.82 13.16 9.63
CA GLY A 595 -6.61 14.12 8.84
C GLY A 595 -5.73 15.04 8.00
N THR A 596 -6.23 16.25 7.71
CA THR A 596 -5.47 17.29 6.98
C THR A 596 -4.86 18.28 7.97
N MET A 597 -3.89 19.10 7.53
CA MET A 597 -3.29 20.13 8.40
C MET A 597 -4.32 21.17 8.86
N ALA A 598 -5.40 21.36 8.07
CA ALA A 598 -6.48 22.28 8.39
C ALA A 598 -7.57 21.66 9.28
N ASN A 599 -7.69 20.33 9.30
CA ASN A 599 -8.69 19.62 10.08
C ASN A 599 -8.10 18.30 10.62
N PRO A 600 -7.19 18.39 11.60
CA PRO A 600 -6.54 17.21 12.14
C PRO A 600 -7.46 16.41 13.05
N HIS A 601 -7.18 15.12 13.23
CA HIS A 601 -7.93 14.30 14.19
C HIS A 601 -7.58 14.62 15.65
N VAL A 602 -6.33 15.04 15.87
CA VAL A 602 -5.81 15.43 17.19
C VAL A 602 -4.99 16.70 17.03
N GLU A 603 -5.14 17.63 17.97
CA GLU A 603 -4.35 18.86 18.09
C GLU A 603 -3.94 19.07 19.55
N LYS A 604 -2.70 19.49 19.78
CA LYS A 604 -2.11 19.74 21.10
C LYS A 604 -1.06 20.84 21.03
N THR A 605 -0.90 21.57 22.11
CA THR A 605 0.26 22.45 22.34
C THR A 605 1.24 21.76 23.26
N ILE A 606 2.54 21.82 22.94
CA ILE A 606 3.62 21.16 23.66
C ILE A 606 4.71 22.18 23.97
N GLU A 607 5.21 22.20 25.19
CA GLU A 607 6.32 23.09 25.55
C GLU A 607 7.65 22.54 25.02
N ALA A 608 8.50 23.39 24.47
CA ALA A 608 9.78 22.96 23.90
C ALA A 608 10.68 22.27 24.94
N VAL A 609 10.61 22.68 26.21
CA VAL A 609 11.34 22.07 27.33
C VAL A 609 10.96 20.60 27.55
N GLU A 610 9.70 20.23 27.30
CA GLU A 610 9.24 18.85 27.42
C GLU A 610 9.89 17.97 26.34
N LEU A 611 10.07 18.51 25.14
CA LEU A 611 10.72 17.82 24.03
C LEU A 611 12.25 17.72 24.20
N ASP A 612 12.88 18.69 24.85
CA ASP A 612 14.31 18.68 25.15
C ASP A 612 14.66 17.65 26.24
N SER A 613 13.75 17.46 27.20
CA SER A 613 13.91 16.45 28.26
C SER A 613 13.91 15.00 27.76
N SER A 614 13.48 14.77 26.51
CA SER A 614 13.35 13.45 25.92
C SER A 614 14.27 13.24 24.72
N ASN A 615 14.95 12.09 24.71
CA ASN A 615 15.72 11.65 23.55
C ASN A 615 14.85 11.23 22.35
N LYS A 616 13.52 11.13 22.50
CA LYS A 616 12.56 10.74 21.46
C LYS A 616 11.24 11.51 21.61
N TRP A 617 10.69 11.99 20.51
CA TRP A 617 9.42 12.71 20.49
C TRP A 617 8.30 11.73 20.14
N ILE A 618 7.51 11.33 21.14
CA ILE A 618 6.36 10.42 20.99
C ILE A 618 5.13 11.16 21.49
N PHE A 619 4.16 11.38 20.61
CA PHE A 619 3.08 12.36 20.82
C PHE A 619 1.69 11.75 21.13
N ARG A 620 1.58 10.42 21.28
CA ARG A 620 0.29 9.72 21.49
C ARG A 620 -0.17 9.72 22.96
N SER A 621 -1.47 10.02 23.14
CA SER A 621 -2.34 9.80 24.32
C SER A 621 -1.78 10.13 25.73
N GLY A 622 -2.11 11.32 26.24
CA GLY A 622 -2.11 11.67 27.68
C GLY A 622 -0.81 11.40 28.45
N ARG A 623 0.06 12.42 28.52
CA ARG A 623 1.45 12.41 29.02
C ARG A 623 2.46 12.05 27.93
N LEU A 624 3.24 13.04 27.48
CA LEU A 624 4.62 12.80 27.07
C LEU A 624 5.20 11.83 28.08
N GLY A 625 5.71 10.69 27.58
CA GLY A 625 6.11 9.53 28.36
C GLY A 625 6.52 9.94 29.76
N GLY A 626 5.56 9.87 30.70
CA GLY A 626 5.88 10.07 32.08
C GLY A 626 6.96 9.06 32.35
N ASN A 627 8.08 9.50 32.91
CA ASN A 627 8.98 8.62 33.62
C ASN A 627 8.08 7.77 34.53
N GLY A 628 7.69 6.57 34.08
CA GLY A 628 7.49 5.46 35.00
C GLY A 628 8.79 5.47 35.75
N GLY A 629 8.71 5.88 37.02
CA GLY A 629 9.82 6.47 37.76
C GLY A 629 11.09 5.62 37.69
N GLU A 630 12.17 6.14 38.25
CA GLU A 630 13.46 5.42 38.36
C GLU A 630 13.36 3.98 38.94
N HIS A 631 12.17 3.55 39.39
CA HIS A 631 11.84 2.24 39.95
C HIS A 631 11.00 1.28 39.07
N ALA A 632 10.70 1.57 37.79
CA ALA A 632 9.91 0.64 36.96
C ALA A 632 10.74 -0.55 36.41
N LEU A 633 10.30 -1.79 36.66
CA LEU A 633 10.97 -3.02 36.18
C LEU A 633 10.83 -3.19 34.66
N ARG A 634 11.94 -3.12 33.94
CA ARG A 634 12.02 -3.30 32.48
C ARG A 634 12.56 -4.67 32.10
N LEU A 635 12.21 -5.17 30.91
CA LEU A 635 12.74 -6.46 30.43
C LEU A 635 14.28 -6.46 30.32
N GLY A 636 14.90 -5.33 30.01
CA GLY A 636 16.35 -5.18 29.99
C GLY A 636 17.01 -5.27 31.37
N HIS A 637 16.25 -5.09 32.46
CA HIS A 637 16.74 -5.42 33.80
C HIS A 637 16.78 -6.93 34.01
N LEU A 638 15.85 -7.67 33.42
CA LEU A 638 15.69 -9.12 33.58
C LEU A 638 16.56 -9.97 32.62
N PHE A 639 16.71 -9.50 31.37
CA PHE A 639 17.27 -10.29 30.27
C PHE A 639 18.41 -9.56 29.54
N ASP A 640 19.40 -10.32 29.06
CA ASP A 640 20.24 -9.93 27.93
C ASP A 640 19.53 -10.36 26.64
N ILE A 641 19.15 -9.38 25.82
CA ILE A 641 18.27 -9.60 24.67
C ILE A 641 19.09 -9.55 23.38
N LYS A 642 18.98 -10.58 22.55
CA LYS A 642 19.73 -10.68 21.28
C LYS A 642 18.81 -11.16 20.16
N ARG A 643 19.07 -10.70 18.93
CA ARG A 643 18.37 -11.22 17.74
C ARG A 643 18.68 -12.72 17.53
N GLY A 644 17.76 -13.43 16.90
CA GLY A 644 18.03 -14.76 16.37
C GLY A 644 19.03 -14.76 15.20
N LEU A 645 19.44 -15.97 14.80
CA LEU A 645 20.47 -16.21 13.79
C LEU A 645 20.04 -15.68 12.41
N ALA A 646 20.98 -15.09 11.68
CA ALA A 646 20.82 -14.74 10.27
C ALA A 646 21.65 -15.70 9.42
N THR A 647 20.97 -16.69 8.80
CA THR A 647 21.66 -17.74 8.03
C THR A 647 22.13 -17.26 6.66
N GLY A 648 21.51 -16.21 6.09
CA GLY A 648 21.74 -15.74 4.72
C GLY A 648 20.93 -16.49 3.66
N ALA A 649 20.58 -17.76 3.91
CA ALA A 649 19.76 -18.58 3.03
C ALA A 649 19.00 -19.65 3.84
N ASN A 650 17.88 -19.28 4.46
CA ASN A 650 17.13 -20.18 5.34
C ASN A 650 16.71 -21.49 4.64
N SER A 651 16.32 -21.44 3.36
CA SER A 651 15.93 -22.64 2.60
C SER A 651 17.07 -23.62 2.32
N PHE A 652 18.32 -23.19 2.50
CA PHE A 652 19.52 -24.01 2.31
C PHE A 652 20.10 -24.47 3.65
N PHE A 653 20.26 -23.56 4.61
CA PHE A 653 20.88 -23.92 5.89
C PHE A 653 19.93 -24.58 6.89
N ILE A 654 18.62 -24.54 6.67
CA ILE A 654 17.63 -25.18 7.54
C ILE A 654 17.08 -26.42 6.83
N LEU A 655 17.46 -27.57 7.35
CA LEU A 655 17.20 -28.89 6.80
C LEU A 655 16.04 -29.57 7.51
N THR A 656 15.29 -30.36 6.75
CA THR A 656 14.41 -31.40 7.30
C THR A 656 15.26 -32.62 7.67
N GLU A 657 14.71 -33.47 8.53
CA GLU A 657 15.37 -34.73 8.88
C GLU A 657 15.51 -35.68 7.68
N GLU A 658 14.60 -35.57 6.70
CA GLU A 658 14.66 -36.30 5.44
C GLU A 658 15.85 -35.84 4.59
N ASN A 659 15.99 -34.53 4.35
CA ASN A 659 17.11 -33.98 3.58
C ASN A 659 18.44 -34.30 4.26
N ALA A 660 18.52 -34.18 5.59
CA ALA A 660 19.73 -34.51 6.32
C ALA A 660 20.14 -35.99 6.16
N ARG A 661 19.16 -36.90 6.16
CA ARG A 661 19.37 -38.33 5.91
C ARG A 661 19.75 -38.63 4.46
N GLU A 662 19.10 -38.00 3.49
CA GLU A 662 19.36 -38.16 2.05
C GLU A 662 20.84 -37.90 1.72
N TYR A 663 21.39 -36.80 2.25
CA TYR A 663 22.79 -36.41 2.02
C TYR A 663 23.76 -37.00 3.06
N GLY A 664 23.29 -37.88 3.95
CA GLY A 664 24.12 -38.51 4.99
C GLY A 664 24.86 -37.50 5.87
N ILE A 665 24.21 -36.39 6.22
CA ILE A 665 24.82 -35.31 7.01
C ILE A 665 24.98 -35.80 8.46
N PRO A 666 26.20 -35.75 9.02
CA PRO A 666 26.45 -36.20 10.38
C PRO A 666 25.64 -35.44 11.43
N PRO A 667 25.07 -36.12 12.45
CA PRO A 667 24.28 -35.47 13.50
C PRO A 667 25.02 -34.36 14.26
N GLU A 668 26.34 -34.44 14.39
CA GLU A 668 27.16 -33.41 15.04
C GLU A 668 27.15 -32.05 14.31
N PHE A 669 26.79 -32.03 13.02
CA PHE A 669 26.62 -30.81 12.23
C PHE A 669 25.16 -30.36 12.12
N LEU A 670 24.24 -31.05 12.80
CA LEU A 670 22.81 -30.77 12.78
C LEU A 670 22.38 -30.20 14.13
N ARG A 671 22.32 -28.88 14.23
CA ARG A 671 21.84 -28.20 15.43
C ARG A 671 20.33 -28.02 15.35
N PRO A 672 19.53 -28.43 16.36
CA PRO A 672 18.08 -28.25 16.31
C PRO A 672 17.72 -26.76 16.15
N ILE A 673 16.71 -26.44 15.36
CA ILE A 673 16.24 -25.06 15.16
C ILE A 673 14.72 -25.02 15.12
N LEU A 674 14.12 -24.05 15.82
CA LEU A 674 12.67 -23.90 15.82
C LEU A 674 12.18 -23.38 14.46
N PRO A 675 11.01 -23.85 13.99
CA PRO A 675 10.35 -23.31 12.81
C PRO A 675 9.84 -21.87 13.07
N SER A 676 9.34 -21.24 12.01
CA SER A 676 8.65 -19.95 12.12
C SER A 676 7.52 -20.00 13.18
N PRO A 677 7.27 -18.91 13.94
CA PRO A 677 6.28 -18.87 15.01
C PRO A 677 4.89 -19.39 14.62
N ARG A 678 4.49 -19.22 13.36
CA ARG A 678 3.21 -19.71 12.81
C ARG A 678 3.02 -21.23 12.87
N PHE A 679 4.09 -22.00 13.05
CA PHE A 679 4.06 -23.46 13.19
C PHE A 679 4.15 -23.91 14.65
N LEU A 680 4.28 -22.99 15.59
CA LEU A 680 4.29 -23.28 17.03
C LEU A 680 2.88 -23.12 17.57
N LYS A 681 2.27 -24.21 18.03
CA LYS A 681 0.93 -24.23 18.61
C LYS A 681 0.93 -23.82 20.08
N ASP A 682 1.96 -24.25 20.81
CA ASP A 682 2.10 -24.03 22.24
C ASP A 682 3.15 -22.98 22.57
N ALA A 683 2.90 -22.23 23.66
CA ALA A 683 3.88 -21.29 24.20
C ALA A 683 5.02 -21.98 24.96
N VAL A 684 4.84 -23.23 25.38
CA VAL A 684 5.85 -24.01 26.11
C VAL A 684 6.31 -25.15 25.21
N ILE A 685 7.57 -25.08 24.78
CA ILE A 685 8.20 -26.05 23.91
C ILE A 685 8.99 -27.01 24.79
N SER A 686 8.43 -28.21 25.00
CA SER A 686 9.11 -29.29 25.70
C SER A 686 10.16 -29.95 24.81
N ALA A 687 11.05 -30.74 25.42
CA ALA A 687 12.11 -31.45 24.73
C ALA A 687 12.08 -32.94 25.03
N ASP A 688 12.60 -33.75 24.11
CA ASP A 688 12.92 -35.15 24.39
C ASP A 688 14.27 -35.29 25.10
N GLU A 689 14.67 -36.52 25.43
CA GLU A 689 15.92 -36.82 26.16
C GLU A 689 17.18 -36.34 25.41
N ALA A 690 17.15 -36.28 24.08
CA ALA A 690 18.25 -35.75 23.28
C ALA A 690 18.31 -34.21 23.31
N GLY A 691 17.24 -33.56 23.76
CA GLY A 691 17.06 -32.12 23.76
C GLY A 691 16.45 -31.60 22.45
N LEU A 692 15.80 -32.45 21.65
CA LEU A 692 15.07 -32.01 20.46
C LEU A 692 13.69 -31.46 20.86
N PRO A 693 13.17 -30.44 20.16
CA PRO A 693 11.85 -29.91 20.47
C PRO A 693 10.75 -30.92 20.12
N ASN A 694 9.79 -31.11 21.03
CA ASN A 694 8.60 -31.95 20.83
C ASN A 694 7.53 -31.18 20.04
N ILE A 695 7.79 -31.03 18.73
CA ILE A 695 6.91 -30.32 17.79
C ILE A 695 6.73 -31.14 16.50
N GLU A 696 5.64 -30.91 15.79
CA GLU A 696 5.32 -31.61 14.52
C GLU A 696 6.41 -31.42 13.46
N ARG A 697 6.96 -30.20 13.38
CA ARG A 697 7.95 -29.82 12.37
C ARG A 697 9.34 -29.66 12.97
N ARG A 698 10.05 -30.79 13.09
CA ARG A 698 11.47 -30.82 13.51
C ARG A 698 12.38 -30.38 12.36
N LEU A 699 13.25 -29.42 12.64
CA LEU A 699 14.18 -28.83 11.68
C LEU A 699 15.58 -28.73 12.30
N PHE A 700 16.59 -28.72 11.44
CA PHE A 700 17.99 -28.66 11.82
C PHE A 700 18.72 -27.56 11.06
N LEU A 701 19.50 -26.75 11.76
CA LEU A 701 20.47 -25.85 11.19
C LEU A 701 21.74 -26.64 10.86
N LEU A 702 22.20 -26.53 9.62
CA LEU A 702 23.52 -27.01 9.22
C LEU A 702 24.61 -26.12 9.84
N ASP A 703 25.31 -26.64 10.85
CA ASP A 703 26.34 -25.97 11.64
C ASP A 703 27.66 -26.76 11.59
N CYS A 704 28.35 -26.69 10.45
CA CYS A 704 29.63 -27.37 10.25
C CYS A 704 30.80 -26.38 10.47
N PRO A 705 31.67 -26.62 11.47
CA PRO A 705 32.84 -25.78 11.74
C PRO A 705 34.09 -26.20 10.94
N GLU A 706 34.02 -27.28 10.15
CA GLU A 706 35.16 -27.86 9.44
C GLU A 706 35.48 -27.12 8.13
N PRO A 707 36.76 -26.95 7.77
CA PRO A 707 37.14 -26.30 6.52
C PRO A 707 36.79 -27.18 5.30
N PRO A 708 36.65 -26.57 4.10
CA PRO A 708 36.19 -27.26 2.89
C PRO A 708 36.96 -28.53 2.55
N GLU A 709 38.27 -28.53 2.75
CA GLU A 709 39.16 -29.65 2.46
C GLU A 709 38.82 -30.87 3.34
N THR A 710 38.67 -30.65 4.65
CA THR A 710 38.26 -31.69 5.60
C THR A 710 36.86 -32.20 5.29
N VAL A 711 35.92 -31.32 4.93
CA VAL A 711 34.55 -31.71 4.58
C VAL A 711 34.54 -32.60 3.34
N LYS A 712 35.28 -32.24 2.30
CA LYS A 712 35.39 -33.00 1.06
C LYS A 712 35.97 -34.41 1.28
N GLU A 713 36.97 -34.53 2.15
CA GLU A 713 37.65 -35.79 2.42
C GLU A 713 36.84 -36.71 3.35
N ARG A 714 36.29 -36.17 4.44
CA ARG A 714 35.68 -36.96 5.52
C ARG A 714 34.17 -37.08 5.45
N TYR A 715 33.50 -36.14 4.79
CA TYR A 715 32.04 -36.03 4.77
C TYR A 715 31.52 -35.81 3.34
N PRO A 716 31.68 -36.80 2.43
CA PRO A 716 31.37 -36.64 1.00
C PRO A 716 29.90 -36.31 0.72
N GLY A 717 28.97 -36.78 1.55
CA GLY A 717 27.55 -36.44 1.43
C GLY A 717 27.24 -34.98 1.79
N LEU A 718 27.83 -34.47 2.87
CA LEU A 718 27.78 -33.04 3.20
C LEU A 718 28.46 -32.19 2.11
N TRP A 719 29.58 -32.65 1.58
CA TRP A 719 30.24 -31.96 0.47
C TRP A 719 29.34 -31.85 -0.76
N ALA A 720 28.70 -32.96 -1.17
CA ALA A 720 27.74 -32.96 -2.26
C ALA A 720 26.58 -31.97 -2.02
N TYR A 721 26.05 -31.92 -0.78
CA TYR A 721 25.03 -30.94 -0.41
C TYR A 721 25.52 -29.49 -0.56
N LEU A 722 26.73 -29.19 -0.08
CA LEU A 722 27.34 -27.86 -0.17
C LEU A 722 27.56 -27.41 -1.61
N GLU A 723 27.92 -28.33 -2.51
CA GLU A 723 28.08 -28.03 -3.94
C GLU A 723 26.75 -27.59 -4.59
N THR A 724 25.61 -28.16 -4.18
CA THR A 724 24.29 -27.66 -4.65
C THR A 724 24.05 -26.20 -4.25
N GLY A 725 24.61 -25.75 -3.13
CA GLY A 725 24.54 -24.36 -2.69
C GLY A 725 25.38 -23.44 -3.58
N ARG A 726 26.51 -23.92 -4.10
CA ARG A 726 27.34 -23.20 -5.09
C ARG A 726 26.60 -23.05 -6.41
N GLU A 727 26.02 -24.13 -6.93
CA GLU A 727 25.25 -24.13 -8.18
C GLU A 727 24.06 -23.16 -8.12
N ARG A 728 23.45 -23.02 -6.95
CA ARG A 728 22.32 -22.10 -6.70
C ARG A 728 22.73 -20.65 -6.41
N GLY A 729 24.03 -20.32 -6.45
CA GLY A 729 24.53 -18.98 -6.17
C GLY A 729 24.42 -18.54 -4.71
N ILE A 730 24.29 -19.47 -3.75
CA ILE A 730 24.18 -19.12 -2.32
C ILE A 730 25.47 -18.47 -1.81
N VAL A 731 26.63 -18.87 -2.35
CA VAL A 731 27.94 -18.32 -1.98
C VAL A 731 28.02 -16.82 -2.22
N ASP A 732 27.43 -16.34 -3.32
CA ASP A 732 27.50 -14.95 -3.75
C ASP A 732 26.53 -14.03 -2.98
N THR A 733 25.67 -14.61 -2.13
CA THR A 733 24.79 -13.81 -1.27
C THR A 733 25.60 -12.98 -0.27
N TYR A 734 25.10 -11.78 0.07
CA TYR A 734 25.83 -10.81 0.90
C TYR A 734 26.37 -11.38 2.22
N LEU A 735 25.58 -12.20 2.94
CA LEU A 735 26.03 -12.76 4.21
C LEU A 735 27.02 -13.91 4.01
N CYS A 736 26.86 -14.73 2.98
CA CYS A 736 27.72 -15.89 2.74
C CYS A 736 29.09 -15.47 2.19
N SER A 737 29.13 -14.50 1.28
CA SER A 737 30.37 -13.96 0.69
C SER A 737 31.28 -13.25 1.69
N ASN A 738 30.72 -12.67 2.75
CA ASN A 738 31.48 -11.98 3.80
C ASN A 738 31.98 -12.91 4.93
N ARG A 739 31.67 -14.21 4.90
CA ARG A 739 32.16 -15.18 5.90
C ARG A 739 33.53 -15.73 5.51
N LYS A 740 34.33 -16.11 6.51
CA LYS A 740 35.62 -16.79 6.30
C LYS A 740 35.46 -18.06 5.46
N VAL A 741 34.42 -18.84 5.74
CA VAL A 741 33.95 -19.96 4.93
C VAL A 741 32.45 -19.77 4.76
N TRP A 742 31.96 -19.80 3.52
CA TRP A 742 30.62 -19.31 3.18
C TRP A 742 29.48 -20.02 3.95
N TYR A 743 29.67 -21.29 4.29
CA TYR A 743 28.69 -22.10 5.03
C TYR A 743 28.80 -22.03 6.56
N PHE A 744 29.78 -21.32 7.12
CA PHE A 744 29.91 -21.18 8.58
C PHE A 744 28.76 -20.37 9.16
N GLN A 745 28.14 -20.87 10.22
CA GLN A 745 27.04 -20.18 10.87
C GLN A 745 27.51 -19.27 12.02
N GLU A 746 26.69 -18.26 12.31
CA GLU A 746 26.83 -17.46 13.52
C GLU A 746 26.60 -18.36 14.75
N ARG A 747 27.42 -18.22 15.80
CA ARG A 747 27.23 -18.97 17.05
C ARG A 747 26.19 -18.28 17.95
N ARG A 748 25.15 -19.02 18.33
CA ARG A 748 24.12 -18.57 19.26
C ARG A 748 23.69 -19.73 20.14
N GLU A 749 23.62 -19.52 21.44
CA GLU A 749 23.11 -20.53 22.37
C GLU A 749 21.58 -20.55 22.42
N PRO A 750 20.93 -21.69 22.68
CA PRO A 750 19.49 -21.76 22.87
C PRO A 750 19.08 -20.88 24.04
N ALA A 751 18.07 -20.04 23.85
CA ALA A 751 17.51 -19.22 24.93
C ALA A 751 16.30 -19.90 25.54
N LEU A 752 16.21 -19.87 26.87
CA LEU A 752 15.07 -20.39 27.62
C LEU A 752 13.79 -19.59 27.34
N PHE A 753 13.90 -18.26 27.24
CA PHE A 753 12.80 -17.38 26.88
C PHE A 753 13.00 -16.84 25.47
N LEU A 754 11.92 -16.84 24.69
CA LEU A 754 11.89 -16.35 23.31
C LEU A 754 10.73 -15.37 23.16
N ALA A 755 10.91 -14.39 22.27
CA ALA A 755 9.83 -13.50 21.83
C ALA A 755 9.81 -13.41 20.32
N THR A 756 8.65 -13.28 19.69
CA THR A 756 8.58 -12.93 18.26
C THR A 756 9.15 -11.53 18.04
N TYR A 757 9.83 -11.35 16.92
CA TYR A 757 10.43 -10.07 16.52
C TYR A 757 9.43 -9.08 15.90
N MET A 758 8.35 -9.61 15.32
CA MET A 758 7.29 -8.83 14.67
C MET A 758 5.94 -9.55 14.75
N GLY A 759 4.86 -8.78 14.74
CA GLY A 759 3.49 -9.32 14.70
C GLY A 759 2.46 -8.25 14.30
N ARG A 760 1.25 -8.69 13.93
CA ARG A 760 0.15 -7.79 13.56
C ARG A 760 -0.93 -7.80 14.64
N SER A 761 -1.47 -6.64 14.99
CA SER A 761 -2.56 -6.56 15.97
C SER A 761 -3.92 -6.78 15.32
N GLU A 762 -4.71 -7.74 15.81
CA GLU A 762 -6.15 -7.86 15.53
C GLU A 762 -6.94 -7.15 16.65
N GLY A 763 -6.83 -5.81 16.69
CA GLY A 763 -7.53 -4.95 17.67
C GLY A 763 -6.68 -4.45 18.85
N GLU A 764 -7.27 -3.58 19.68
CA GLU A 764 -6.55 -2.78 20.70
C GLU A 764 -6.16 -3.55 21.97
N LYS A 765 -6.69 -4.77 22.21
CA LYS A 765 -6.59 -5.45 23.52
C LYS A 765 -5.49 -6.52 23.64
N ARG A 766 -4.99 -7.14 22.56
CA ARG A 766 -4.03 -8.28 22.64
C ARG A 766 -2.70 -7.96 21.96
N CYS A 767 -1.60 -8.19 22.69
CA CYS A 767 -0.23 -7.99 22.20
C CYS A 767 0.02 -8.73 20.89
N PRO A 768 0.59 -8.07 19.87
CA PRO A 768 0.93 -8.70 18.60
C PRO A 768 2.14 -9.63 18.70
N LEU A 769 2.89 -9.60 19.81
CA LEU A 769 4.09 -10.39 20.01
C LEU A 769 3.83 -11.56 20.94
N HIS A 770 4.33 -12.74 20.55
CA HIS A 770 4.19 -13.96 21.32
C HIS A 770 5.48 -14.27 22.07
N PHE A 771 5.35 -14.62 23.35
CA PHE A 771 6.43 -15.11 24.19
C PHE A 771 6.34 -16.62 24.35
N TYR A 772 7.50 -17.28 24.33
CA TYR A 772 7.62 -18.72 24.44
C TYR A 772 8.68 -19.11 25.48
N LEU A 773 8.50 -20.30 26.04
CA LEU A 773 9.52 -21.05 26.76
C LEU A 773 10.06 -22.16 25.88
N ASN A 774 11.38 -22.27 25.80
CA ASN A 774 12.06 -23.29 25.04
C ASN A 774 12.96 -24.12 25.96
N PHE A 775 12.47 -25.30 26.34
CA PHE A 775 13.24 -26.27 27.13
C PHE A 775 14.13 -27.17 26.25
N SER A 776 14.09 -27.02 24.93
CA SER A 776 14.91 -27.77 23.99
C SER A 776 16.26 -27.10 23.73
N LYS A 777 17.17 -27.83 23.10
CA LYS A 777 18.45 -27.31 22.58
C LYS A 777 18.30 -26.57 21.26
N ALA A 778 17.07 -26.28 20.82
CA ALA A 778 16.84 -25.62 19.55
C ALA A 778 17.19 -24.13 19.61
N VAL A 779 17.94 -23.67 18.61
CA VAL A 779 18.17 -22.24 18.35
C VAL A 779 17.02 -21.66 17.52
N VAL A 780 17.10 -20.36 17.23
CA VAL A 780 16.06 -19.63 16.49
C VAL A 780 16.65 -18.71 15.42
N THR A 781 15.91 -18.50 14.35
CA THR A 781 16.22 -17.50 13.32
C THR A 781 15.84 -16.09 13.77
N ASN A 782 16.25 -15.07 13.01
CA ASN A 782 16.00 -13.65 13.25
C ASN A 782 14.52 -13.22 13.27
N VAL A 783 13.56 -14.14 13.09
CA VAL A 783 12.13 -13.90 13.35
C VAL A 783 11.79 -13.97 14.85
N PHE A 784 12.74 -14.40 15.68
CA PHE A 784 12.67 -14.39 17.13
C PHE A 784 13.75 -13.49 17.74
N LEU A 785 13.50 -13.03 18.96
CA LEU A 785 14.45 -12.50 19.91
C LEU A 785 14.73 -13.55 20.98
N ASN A 786 16.01 -13.73 21.29
CA ASN A 786 16.51 -14.52 22.40
C ASN A 786 16.54 -13.65 23.66
N LEU A 787 15.89 -14.11 24.73
CA LEU A 787 15.88 -13.45 26.03
C LEU A 787 16.67 -14.34 27.01
N TYR A 788 17.94 -14.00 27.25
CA TYR A 788 18.79 -14.73 28.18
C TYR A 788 18.62 -14.16 29.59
N PRO A 789 18.12 -14.93 30.57
CA PRO A 789 17.98 -14.43 31.93
C PRO A 789 19.33 -13.99 32.50
N LYS A 790 19.39 -12.80 33.11
CA LYS A 790 20.60 -12.32 33.77
C LYS A 790 20.91 -13.12 35.04
N PRO A 791 22.16 -13.07 35.57
CA PRO A 791 22.56 -13.91 36.69
C PRO A 791 21.65 -13.87 37.93
N PHE A 792 21.09 -12.71 38.29
CA PHE A 792 20.16 -12.63 39.43
C PHE A 792 18.83 -13.32 39.12
N LEU A 793 18.27 -13.15 37.92
CA LEU A 793 17.04 -13.81 37.52
C LEU A 793 17.24 -15.33 37.44
N LEU A 794 18.39 -15.80 36.96
CA LEU A 794 18.73 -17.23 36.98
C LEU A 794 18.72 -17.81 38.40
N LYS A 795 19.28 -17.07 39.38
CA LYS A 795 19.24 -17.46 40.80
C LYS A 795 17.81 -17.51 41.34
N LEU A 796 16.96 -16.54 41.00
CA LEU A 796 15.56 -16.51 41.44
C LEU A 796 14.73 -17.61 40.80
N LEU A 797 14.97 -17.93 39.53
CA LEU A 797 14.32 -19.04 38.87
C LEU A 797 14.74 -20.37 39.50
N ASN A 798 16.03 -20.55 39.84
CA ASN A 798 16.58 -21.74 40.51
C ASN A 798 16.13 -23.09 39.91
N GLY A 799 15.90 -23.15 38.59
CA GLY A 799 15.35 -24.34 37.93
C GLY A 799 13.89 -24.67 38.27
N SER A 800 13.18 -23.81 39.01
CA SER A 800 11.75 -23.95 39.32
C SER A 800 10.93 -23.79 38.05
N TYR A 801 10.26 -24.88 37.66
CA TYR A 801 9.33 -24.89 36.54
C TYR A 801 8.16 -23.92 36.78
N ASP A 802 7.62 -23.87 38.00
CA ASP A 802 6.49 -23.02 38.36
C ASP A 802 6.82 -21.52 38.25
N ARG A 803 7.98 -21.09 38.78
CA ARG A 803 8.43 -19.68 38.64
C ARG A 803 8.67 -19.32 37.18
N THR A 804 9.19 -20.26 36.40
CA THR A 804 9.45 -20.07 34.96
C THR A 804 8.14 -19.87 34.19
N LEU A 805 7.10 -20.67 34.48
CA LEU A 805 5.77 -20.52 33.90
C LEU A 805 5.07 -19.24 34.37
N GLU A 806 5.21 -18.87 35.65
CA GLU A 806 4.66 -17.64 36.19
C GLU A 806 5.25 -16.41 35.49
N LEU A 807 6.57 -16.39 35.29
CA LEU A 807 7.23 -15.33 34.53
C LEU A 807 6.77 -15.30 33.05
N LEU A 808 6.58 -16.46 32.41
CA LEU A 808 6.01 -16.52 31.06
C LEU A 808 4.62 -15.88 31.00
N ARG A 809 3.74 -16.18 31.96
CA ARG A 809 2.39 -15.58 32.04
C ARG A 809 2.47 -14.05 32.19
N SER A 810 3.39 -13.57 33.02
CA SER A 810 3.67 -12.13 33.16
C SER A 810 4.13 -11.48 31.85
N LEU A 811 5.00 -12.14 31.09
CA LEU A 811 5.43 -11.67 29.77
C LEU A 811 4.28 -11.67 28.74
N GLN A 812 3.44 -12.69 28.75
CA GLN A 812 2.27 -12.79 27.87
C GLN A 812 1.15 -11.80 28.22
N ALA A 813 1.13 -11.29 29.45
CA ALA A 813 0.20 -10.26 29.89
C ALA A 813 0.61 -8.83 29.49
N ILE A 814 1.79 -8.64 28.88
CA ILE A 814 2.21 -7.33 28.36
C ILE A 814 1.23 -6.90 27.27
N THR A 815 0.68 -5.69 27.36
CA THR A 815 -0.31 -5.15 26.42
C THR A 815 0.34 -4.50 25.18
N CYS A 816 -0.45 -4.30 24.11
CA CYS A 816 -0.02 -3.51 22.94
C CYS A 816 0.51 -2.14 23.34
N ALA A 817 -0.19 -1.44 24.24
CA ALA A 817 0.20 -0.12 24.71
C ALA A 817 1.61 -0.12 25.33
N GLN A 818 1.92 -1.11 26.15
CA GLN A 818 3.25 -1.26 26.76
C GLN A 818 4.36 -1.57 25.75
N MET A 819 4.02 -2.20 24.61
CA MET A 819 4.98 -2.50 23.54
C MET A 819 5.21 -1.30 22.61
N VAL A 820 4.19 -0.49 22.37
CA VAL A 820 4.27 0.70 21.50
C VAL A 820 5.18 1.77 22.12
N ASP A 821 5.19 1.91 23.45
CA ASP A 821 6.13 2.80 24.15
C ASP A 821 7.61 2.36 23.96
N GLY A 822 7.84 1.08 23.67
CA GLY A 822 9.17 0.52 23.45
C GLY A 822 9.62 0.42 21.98
N GLY A 823 8.68 0.35 21.02
CA GLY A 823 8.92 -0.16 19.66
C GLY A 823 8.52 0.71 18.48
N ARG A 824 8.67 0.15 17.27
CA ARG A 824 8.31 0.79 15.99
C ARG A 824 7.00 0.22 15.44
N SER A 825 6.12 1.10 14.99
CA SER A 825 4.89 0.76 14.27
C SER A 825 5.05 1.09 12.79
N TYR A 826 4.77 0.12 11.93
CA TYR A 826 4.73 0.28 10.48
C TYR A 826 3.26 0.28 10.00
N GLY A 827 2.98 0.86 8.83
CA GLY A 827 1.64 0.83 8.25
C GLY A 827 1.09 -0.60 8.09
N GLY A 828 -0.23 -0.76 8.19
CA GLY A 828 -0.92 -2.05 8.14
C GLY A 828 -0.93 -2.83 9.46
N GLY A 829 -0.83 -2.14 10.60
CA GLY A 829 -0.90 -2.74 11.94
C GLY A 829 0.28 -3.65 12.32
N LEU A 830 1.42 -3.54 11.63
CA LEU A 830 2.62 -4.33 11.89
C LEU A 830 3.50 -3.66 12.96
N HIS A 831 3.68 -4.35 14.08
CA HIS A 831 4.56 -3.93 15.16
C HIS A 831 5.87 -4.71 15.14
N LYS A 832 6.98 -4.03 15.37
CA LYS A 832 8.33 -4.59 15.33
C LYS A 832 9.16 -4.09 16.51
N LEU A 833 9.86 -5.01 17.17
CA LEU A 833 10.76 -4.70 18.29
C LEU A 833 12.16 -5.27 18.04
N GLU A 834 13.16 -4.40 18.05
CA GLU A 834 14.57 -4.78 18.12
C GLU A 834 15.00 -5.10 19.57
N PRO A 835 16.15 -5.76 19.79
CA PRO A 835 16.60 -6.13 21.13
C PRO A 835 16.62 -4.99 22.16
N ARG A 836 17.11 -3.80 21.77
CA ARG A 836 17.17 -2.63 22.66
C ARG A 836 15.78 -2.05 22.97
N GLU A 837 14.87 -2.15 22.00
CA GLU A 837 13.48 -1.71 22.13
C GLU A 837 12.71 -2.65 23.07
N MET A 838 12.85 -3.96 22.87
CA MET A 838 12.33 -4.98 23.77
C MET A 838 12.85 -4.81 25.20
N GLY A 839 14.12 -4.43 25.36
CA GLY A 839 14.73 -4.17 26.67
C GLY A 839 14.09 -3.00 27.43
N ASN A 840 13.44 -2.06 26.76
CA ASN A 840 12.78 -0.92 27.40
C ASN A 840 11.32 -1.19 27.80
N VAL A 841 10.75 -2.34 27.39
CA VAL A 841 9.37 -2.70 27.70
C VAL A 841 9.21 -2.86 29.21
N VAL A 842 8.21 -2.18 29.77
CA VAL A 842 7.90 -2.20 31.21
C VAL A 842 7.01 -3.40 31.54
N LEU A 843 7.47 -4.24 32.47
CA LEU A 843 6.72 -5.37 32.99
C LEU A 843 5.83 -4.89 34.14
N ARG A 844 4.53 -4.71 33.87
CA ARG A 844 3.57 -4.22 34.90
C ARG A 844 3.00 -5.33 35.79
N SER A 845 2.84 -6.53 35.24
CA SER A 845 2.43 -7.71 36.00
C SER A 845 3.66 -8.48 36.43
N VAL A 846 4.14 -8.24 37.66
CA VAL A 846 5.38 -8.83 38.17
C VAL A 846 5.05 -9.91 39.21
N PRO A 847 5.61 -11.13 39.10
CA PRO A 847 5.44 -12.16 40.12
C PRO A 847 5.94 -11.71 41.50
N ALA A 848 5.25 -12.08 42.57
CA ALA A 848 5.57 -11.59 43.93
C ALA A 848 7.03 -11.89 44.36
N TRP A 849 7.55 -13.06 43.98
CA TRP A 849 8.95 -13.45 44.26
C TRP A 849 9.99 -12.64 43.49
N LEU A 850 9.59 -11.90 42.46
CA LEU A 850 10.46 -11.03 41.66
C LEU A 850 10.40 -9.57 42.14
N VAL A 851 9.32 -9.17 42.83
CA VAL A 851 9.15 -7.82 43.39
C VAL A 851 10.03 -7.61 44.62
N VAL A 852 10.01 -8.55 45.57
CA VAL A 852 10.73 -8.44 46.86
C VAL A 852 12.23 -8.22 46.66
N GLU A 853 12.85 -8.96 45.75
CA GLU A 853 14.31 -8.88 45.53
C GLU A 853 14.74 -7.77 44.56
N PHE A 854 13.82 -7.26 43.72
CA PHE A 854 14.13 -6.13 42.83
C PHE A 854 14.20 -4.81 43.59
N GLU A 855 13.35 -4.64 44.61
CA GLU A 855 13.39 -3.49 45.52
C GLU A 855 14.68 -3.47 46.36
N GLU A 856 15.17 -4.63 46.82
CA GLU A 856 16.46 -4.72 47.54
C GLU A 856 17.68 -4.37 46.66
N GLN A 857 17.64 -4.69 45.35
CA GLN A 857 18.72 -4.32 44.43
C GLN A 857 18.74 -2.83 44.06
N LEU A 858 17.58 -2.16 43.98
CA LEU A 858 17.49 -0.72 43.73
C LEU A 858 18.03 0.13 44.89
N VAL A 859 18.10 -0.41 46.10
CA VAL A 859 18.68 0.25 47.28
C VAL A 859 20.22 0.13 47.29
N LEU A 860 20.80 -0.77 46.49
CA LEU A 860 22.24 -1.05 46.42
C LEU A 860 22.93 -0.43 45.18
N ILE A 861 22.16 0.14 44.24
CA ILE A 861 22.61 0.91 43.06
C ILE A 861 22.41 2.39 43.36
#